data_AF-A0A3G5FKR4-F1
#
_entry.id   AF-A0A3G5FKR4-F1
#
_cell.length_a   1.000
_cell.length_b   1.000
_cell.length_c   1.000
_cell.angle_alpha   90.00
_cell.angle_beta   90.00
_cell.angle_gamma   90.00
#
_symmetry.space_group_name_H-M   'P 1'
#
loop_
_entity.id
_entity.type
_entity.pdbx_description
1 polymer ?
#
loop_
_entity_poly.entity_id
_entity_poly.type
_entity_poly.pdbx_seq_one_letter_code
_entity_poly.pdbx_strand_id
1 'polypeptide(L)'
;MSKTNVIFHQEEKVFHLNNGKVSYLIQIEEDGVVSHLYFGKSFESYSNHKKYPRRDRGFSGNVPGNSERAYSKDTLPQEFSSHGSMDYRIPSSIIRRESGSNLHDFRYFDYRIEDGKPELKGLPQVYTESDEEAKTLVLTLKDRDQEIYVDLIYTIYSDRPTITRSTKVRNLTANSISIEKIASMQMDLTNSGIYDEVISLPGAHVQERQLQREKINAGIKTFESRRGTTSHQMNSFIALVNHDTNEFSGPAIGLNFVYSGNHSFEIEKDQIDQLRVLIGINDYNFSWQLNSGESFQTPEVIMVYSDSGLNQMSNNYHHLLRERVARGIHKDRQRPILINNWEATYFDFTSEKIKKIVDEAANLGIEMFVLDDGWFGHRDNDDSSLGDWFEYKEKLSDGLKGVSDYVHQKGLKFGLWLEPEMISIDSKLYEQHPDYLMQEPRRAPSASRDQYLLDMGRKEVREAVESQIRKIFDTVNIDYVKWDMNRNMSDAYSIILSAQNQGETAHRYLLGVYELLENLTRDYPEILWEGCSGGGGRFDTGFLYYMPQSWTSDNTDAVERMYIQYSTSLAYPISSMTAHVSASPNHQTGRSTSLKTRGDVAMSGVFGYELDLEQLNAAEKKEIAEQVQNYQEIRPLVQYGDFIRLKSPYEGNIVAWMFVSQDQKEALLFLGRILTNAQAVFNEVKLAGLNKEFVYEDVETKEKYYGDELMTIGMYYPDFYGDYQTQMIHLRKI
;
A
#
# COMPACT_ATOMS: atom_id res chain seq x y z
N MET A 1 -21.96 -21.37 -6.37
CA MET A 1 -20.65 -21.82 -6.86
C MET A 1 -20.24 -20.89 -7.98
N SER A 2 -19.28 -19.99 -7.72
CA SER A 2 -18.73 -19.13 -8.76
C SER A 2 -18.02 -20.00 -9.80
N LYS A 3 -18.31 -19.80 -11.09
CA LYS A 3 -17.65 -20.51 -12.19
C LYS A 3 -16.34 -19.81 -12.54
N THR A 4 -15.39 -19.80 -11.60
CA THR A 4 -14.03 -19.37 -11.89
C THR A 4 -13.41 -20.34 -12.87
N ASN A 5 -13.15 -19.86 -14.06
CA ASN A 5 -12.72 -20.66 -15.18
C ASN A 5 -11.41 -20.09 -15.70
N VAL A 6 -10.42 -20.96 -15.83
CA VAL A 6 -9.21 -20.71 -16.63
C VAL A 6 -9.26 -21.75 -17.73
N ILE A 7 -9.57 -21.32 -18.95
CA ILE A 7 -9.80 -22.21 -20.08
C ILE A 7 -8.76 -21.90 -21.15
N PHE A 8 -8.12 -22.96 -21.68
CA PHE A 8 -7.31 -22.86 -22.88
C PHE A 8 -8.10 -23.35 -24.09
N HIS A 9 -8.47 -22.43 -24.96
CA HIS A 9 -9.10 -22.72 -26.24
C HIS A 9 -8.02 -23.15 -27.25
N GLN A 10 -7.86 -24.46 -27.44
CA GLN A 10 -6.73 -25.04 -28.18
C GLN A 10 -6.71 -24.64 -29.67
N GLU A 11 -7.87 -24.51 -30.31
CA GLU A 11 -7.95 -24.16 -31.73
C GLU A 11 -7.51 -22.72 -31.99
N GLU A 12 -7.97 -21.79 -31.15
CA GLU A 12 -7.65 -20.36 -31.20
C GLU A 12 -6.30 -20.02 -30.54
N LYS A 13 -5.78 -20.94 -29.72
CA LYS A 13 -4.65 -20.78 -28.81
C LYS A 13 -4.83 -19.59 -27.84
N VAL A 14 -6.00 -19.51 -27.23
CA VAL A 14 -6.39 -18.41 -26.32
C VAL A 14 -6.62 -18.95 -24.91
N PHE A 15 -5.98 -18.32 -23.92
CA PHE A 15 -6.35 -18.49 -22.52
C PHE A 15 -7.42 -17.45 -22.15
N HIS A 16 -8.50 -17.90 -21.50
CA HIS A 16 -9.56 -17.05 -20.98
C HIS A 16 -9.70 -17.30 -19.48
N LEU A 17 -9.31 -16.32 -18.67
CA LEU A 17 -9.55 -16.30 -17.22
C LEU A 17 -10.83 -15.51 -17.00
N ASN A 18 -11.84 -16.11 -16.35
CA ASN A 18 -13.15 -15.51 -16.14
C ASN A 18 -13.79 -15.98 -14.83
N ASN A 19 -14.47 -15.07 -14.12
CA ASN A 19 -15.25 -15.36 -12.91
C ASN A 19 -16.65 -14.73 -12.91
N GLY A 20 -17.12 -14.25 -14.08
CA GLY A 20 -18.40 -13.54 -14.22
C GLY A 20 -18.35 -12.05 -13.87
N LYS A 21 -17.24 -11.56 -13.29
CA LYS A 21 -17.02 -10.13 -13.00
C LYS A 21 -15.97 -9.52 -13.92
N VAL A 22 -14.87 -10.24 -14.13
CA VAL A 22 -13.77 -9.83 -15.00
C VAL A 22 -13.45 -10.92 -16.03
N SER A 23 -12.89 -10.53 -17.18
CA SER A 23 -12.27 -11.42 -18.14
C SER A 23 -10.87 -10.93 -18.49
N TYR A 24 -9.93 -11.87 -18.55
CA TYR A 24 -8.55 -11.67 -18.99
C TYR A 24 -8.24 -12.65 -20.12
N LEU A 25 -7.80 -12.13 -21.27
CA LEU A 25 -7.52 -12.94 -22.46
C LEU A 25 -6.07 -12.80 -22.91
N ILE A 26 -5.43 -13.94 -23.12
CA ILE A 26 -4.05 -14.08 -23.62
C ILE A 26 -4.09 -14.96 -24.86
N GLN A 27 -3.40 -14.57 -25.92
CA GLN A 27 -3.27 -15.39 -27.13
C GLN A 27 -1.82 -15.80 -27.37
N ILE A 28 -1.60 -17.07 -27.72
CA ILE A 28 -0.33 -17.50 -28.30
C ILE A 28 -0.41 -17.25 -29.80
N GLU A 29 0.21 -16.16 -30.23
CA GLU A 29 0.35 -15.80 -31.65
C GLU A 29 1.35 -16.72 -32.37
N GLU A 30 1.50 -16.50 -33.68
CA GLU A 30 2.53 -17.17 -34.49
C GLU A 30 3.93 -17.06 -33.85
N ASP A 31 4.78 -18.05 -34.12
CA ASP A 31 6.13 -18.16 -33.52
C ASP A 31 6.19 -18.10 -31.99
N GLY A 32 5.08 -18.39 -31.31
CA GLY A 32 4.99 -18.45 -29.86
C GLY A 32 5.10 -17.09 -29.16
N VAL A 33 4.80 -15.98 -29.83
CA VAL A 33 4.72 -14.68 -29.12
C VAL A 33 3.43 -14.64 -28.29
N VAL A 34 3.54 -14.23 -27.02
CA VAL A 34 2.39 -14.16 -26.13
C VAL A 34 1.78 -12.76 -26.18
N SER A 35 0.56 -12.67 -26.71
CA SER A 35 -0.16 -11.43 -26.96
C SER A 35 -1.23 -11.17 -25.90
N HIS A 36 -1.31 -9.91 -25.46
CA HIS A 36 -2.41 -9.42 -24.64
C HIS A 36 -3.62 -9.12 -25.53
N LEU A 37 -4.78 -9.68 -25.22
CA LEU A 37 -6.01 -9.39 -25.96
C LEU A 37 -6.95 -8.44 -25.21
N TYR A 38 -7.18 -8.69 -23.92
CA TYR A 38 -8.20 -7.98 -23.15
C TYR A 38 -8.03 -8.16 -21.65
N PHE A 39 -8.28 -7.08 -20.90
CA PHE A 39 -8.61 -7.10 -19.48
C PHE A 39 -9.76 -6.14 -19.23
N GLY A 40 -10.83 -6.62 -18.59
CA GLY A 40 -11.98 -5.77 -18.26
C GLY A 40 -13.24 -6.56 -17.94
N LYS A 41 -14.40 -5.95 -18.17
CA LYS A 41 -15.73 -6.54 -17.92
C LYS A 41 -15.84 -7.96 -18.46
N SER A 42 -16.39 -8.86 -17.63
CA SER A 42 -16.57 -10.26 -18.00
C SER A 42 -17.51 -10.46 -19.20
N PHE A 43 -17.20 -11.48 -20.00
CA PHE A 43 -18.08 -12.07 -21.01
C PHE A 43 -17.85 -13.59 -21.08
N GLU A 44 -18.83 -14.35 -21.60
CA GLU A 44 -18.81 -15.82 -21.49
C GLU A 44 -17.97 -16.53 -22.55
N SER A 45 -17.90 -16.01 -23.77
CA SER A 45 -17.24 -16.71 -24.89
C SER A 45 -16.52 -15.75 -25.83
N TYR A 46 -15.35 -16.17 -26.32
CA TYR A 46 -14.56 -15.42 -27.29
C TYR A 46 -14.60 -16.08 -28.67
N SER A 47 -14.97 -15.32 -29.70
CA SER A 47 -15.12 -15.80 -31.08
C SER A 47 -13.88 -15.63 -31.95
N ASN A 48 -12.71 -15.34 -31.36
CA ASN A 48 -11.46 -15.09 -32.10
C ASN A 48 -11.53 -13.94 -33.12
N HIS A 49 -12.33 -12.90 -32.83
CA HIS A 49 -12.54 -11.78 -33.75
C HIS A 49 -11.47 -10.67 -33.61
N LYS A 50 -10.81 -10.54 -32.46
CA LYS A 50 -9.80 -9.50 -32.18
C LYS A 50 -8.40 -9.99 -32.58
N LYS A 51 -8.25 -10.43 -33.84
CA LYS A 51 -6.95 -10.86 -34.38
C LYS A 51 -6.05 -9.66 -34.60
N TYR A 52 -4.75 -9.81 -34.34
CA TYR A 52 -3.78 -8.78 -34.63
C TYR A 52 -3.80 -8.41 -36.13
N PRO A 53 -4.03 -7.14 -36.49
CA PRO A 53 -4.03 -6.72 -37.89
C PRO A 53 -2.63 -6.81 -38.49
N ARG A 54 -2.45 -7.75 -39.41
CA ARG A 54 -1.20 -7.91 -40.18
C ARG A 54 -1.02 -6.68 -41.10
N ARG A 55 -0.07 -5.81 -40.78
CA ARG A 55 0.24 -4.62 -41.59
C ARG A 55 1.74 -4.33 -41.58
N ASP A 56 2.34 -4.22 -42.78
CA ASP A 56 3.71 -3.74 -42.93
C ASP A 56 3.79 -2.27 -42.46
N ARG A 57 4.54 -2.04 -41.39
CA ARG A 57 4.81 -0.71 -40.83
C ARG A 57 6.29 -0.44 -40.94
N GLY A 58 6.63 0.63 -41.66
CA GLY A 58 8.02 1.05 -41.82
C GLY A 58 8.70 1.20 -40.46
N PHE A 59 9.92 0.67 -40.34
CA PHE A 59 10.76 0.65 -39.13
C PHE A 59 10.29 -0.25 -37.98
N SER A 60 9.09 -0.84 -38.03
CA SER A 60 8.71 -1.94 -37.13
C SER A 60 9.17 -3.27 -37.72
N GLY A 61 10.36 -3.73 -37.33
CA GLY A 61 10.97 -4.93 -37.89
C GLY A 61 10.19 -6.22 -37.57
N ASN A 62 10.51 -7.29 -38.29
CA ASN A 62 9.83 -8.58 -38.17
C ASN A 62 10.06 -9.25 -36.82
N VAL A 63 9.12 -10.11 -36.43
CA VAL A 63 9.36 -11.10 -35.37
C VAL A 63 10.61 -11.93 -35.70
N PRO A 64 11.62 -12.04 -34.80
CA PRO A 64 12.84 -12.77 -35.08
C PRO A 64 12.58 -14.21 -35.52
N GLY A 65 13.16 -14.60 -36.67
CA GLY A 65 12.94 -15.91 -37.31
C GLY A 65 11.78 -15.95 -38.31
N ASN A 66 10.94 -14.90 -38.38
CA ASN A 66 9.84 -14.77 -39.32
C ASN A 66 10.14 -13.72 -40.39
N SER A 67 9.72 -13.97 -41.63
CA SER A 67 9.92 -13.07 -42.78
C SER A 67 8.69 -12.21 -43.14
N GLU A 68 7.54 -12.46 -42.52
CA GLU A 68 6.29 -11.71 -42.69
C GLU A 68 6.46 -10.27 -42.18
N ARG A 69 6.60 -9.31 -43.10
CA ARG A 69 6.78 -7.87 -42.78
C ARG A 69 5.60 -7.24 -42.07
N ALA A 70 4.44 -7.87 -42.22
CA ALA A 70 3.22 -7.44 -41.58
C ALA A 70 3.07 -7.94 -40.14
N TYR A 71 4.05 -8.69 -39.60
CA TYR A 71 4.05 -9.22 -38.25
C TYR A 71 5.27 -8.73 -37.46
N SER A 72 5.03 -7.90 -36.44
CA SER A 72 6.09 -7.24 -35.67
C SER A 72 5.79 -7.22 -34.17
N LYS A 73 6.81 -7.56 -33.36
CA LYS A 73 6.76 -7.40 -31.89
C LYS A 73 6.68 -5.95 -31.46
N ASP A 74 7.12 -5.01 -32.28
CA ASP A 74 7.08 -3.57 -32.01
C ASP A 74 5.66 -2.97 -32.01
N THR A 75 4.68 -3.68 -32.58
CA THR A 75 3.29 -3.19 -32.68
C THR A 75 2.23 -4.18 -32.18
N LEU A 76 2.63 -5.43 -31.94
CA LEU A 76 1.77 -6.43 -31.30
C LEU A 76 1.62 -6.08 -29.81
N PRO A 77 0.39 -6.03 -29.26
CA PRO A 77 0.19 -6.00 -27.82
C PRO A 77 0.67 -7.29 -27.18
N GLN A 78 1.60 -7.22 -26.24
CA GLN A 78 2.28 -8.37 -25.63
C GLN A 78 2.01 -8.47 -24.12
N GLU A 79 2.06 -9.70 -23.60
CA GLU A 79 2.00 -9.99 -22.15
C GLU A 79 3.34 -9.83 -21.42
N PHE A 80 4.44 -9.87 -22.18
CA PHE A 80 5.80 -9.77 -21.68
C PHE A 80 6.75 -9.48 -22.84
N SER A 81 7.71 -8.57 -22.64
CA SER A 81 8.67 -8.18 -23.67
C SER A 81 10.11 -8.25 -23.18
N SER A 82 11.05 -8.33 -24.12
CA SER A 82 12.48 -8.48 -23.84
C SER A 82 13.30 -7.51 -24.65
N HIS A 83 14.37 -6.98 -24.05
CA HIS A 83 15.34 -6.20 -24.78
C HIS A 83 15.99 -7.02 -25.91
N GLY A 84 16.12 -6.40 -27.09
CA GLY A 84 16.77 -7.01 -28.25
C GLY A 84 15.89 -7.91 -29.11
N SER A 85 14.58 -7.96 -28.87
CA SER A 85 13.64 -8.84 -29.58
C SER A 85 12.93 -8.20 -30.79
N MET A 86 13.44 -7.10 -31.35
CA MET A 86 12.77 -6.29 -32.38
C MET A 86 11.46 -5.62 -31.87
N ASP A 87 11.49 -5.20 -30.61
CA ASP A 87 10.50 -4.33 -29.96
C ASP A 87 11.29 -3.14 -29.39
N TYR A 88 10.94 -1.92 -29.80
CA TYR A 88 11.68 -0.70 -29.42
C TYR A 88 11.07 0.04 -28.22
N ARG A 89 9.90 -0.42 -27.78
CA ARG A 89 9.23 0.04 -26.57
C ARG A 89 9.99 -0.38 -25.31
N ILE A 90 9.63 0.18 -24.17
CA ILE A 90 10.21 -0.20 -22.88
C ILE A 90 10.04 -1.71 -22.64
N PRO A 91 11.12 -2.46 -22.31
CA PRO A 91 11.05 -3.91 -22.17
C PRO A 91 10.68 -4.33 -20.73
N SER A 92 9.95 -5.45 -20.59
CA SER A 92 9.70 -6.06 -19.27
C SER A 92 10.96 -6.63 -18.65
N SER A 93 11.91 -7.10 -19.46
CA SER A 93 13.14 -7.74 -18.96
C SER A 93 14.39 -7.30 -19.69
N ILE A 94 15.47 -7.08 -18.92
CA ILE A 94 16.84 -6.95 -19.38
C ILE A 94 17.66 -7.96 -18.58
N ILE A 95 18.20 -8.96 -19.24
CA ILE A 95 19.01 -10.02 -18.62
C ILE A 95 20.35 -10.03 -19.35
N ARG A 96 21.46 -9.92 -18.63
CA ARG A 96 22.82 -9.93 -19.19
C ARG A 96 23.49 -11.27 -18.97
N ARG A 97 24.08 -11.82 -20.03
CA ARG A 97 24.88 -13.06 -19.98
C ARG A 97 26.36 -12.73 -19.85
N GLU A 98 27.17 -13.73 -19.52
CA GLU A 98 28.63 -13.63 -19.41
C GLU A 98 29.30 -13.03 -20.66
N SER A 99 28.75 -13.30 -21.85
CA SER A 99 29.22 -12.70 -23.12
C SER A 99 29.09 -11.17 -23.21
N GLY A 100 28.45 -10.53 -22.23
CA GLY A 100 28.07 -9.11 -22.26
C GLY A 100 26.77 -8.82 -23.04
N SER A 101 26.25 -9.81 -23.78
CA SER A 101 24.97 -9.68 -24.48
C SER A 101 23.79 -9.68 -23.50
N ASN A 102 22.83 -8.81 -23.77
CA ASN A 102 21.54 -8.74 -23.07
C ASN A 102 20.34 -8.93 -24.01
N LEU A 103 20.57 -9.58 -25.16
CA LEU A 103 19.55 -9.84 -26.18
C LEU A 103 18.80 -11.12 -25.83
N HIS A 104 17.47 -11.02 -25.71
CA HIS A 104 16.60 -12.15 -25.36
C HIS A 104 15.35 -12.18 -26.21
N ASP A 105 14.86 -13.39 -26.46
CA ASP A 105 13.65 -13.60 -27.24
C ASP A 105 12.79 -14.70 -26.60
N PHE A 106 12.03 -14.33 -25.56
CA PHE A 106 11.14 -15.25 -24.86
C PHE A 106 9.92 -15.60 -25.71
N ARG A 107 9.68 -16.91 -25.88
CA ARG A 107 8.56 -17.51 -26.60
C ARG A 107 7.81 -18.48 -25.71
N TYR A 108 6.53 -18.65 -25.96
CA TYR A 108 5.70 -19.67 -25.34
C TYR A 108 6.38 -21.04 -25.41
N PHE A 109 6.47 -21.70 -24.26
CA PHE A 109 7.05 -23.03 -24.12
C PHE A 109 6.02 -24.02 -23.58
N ASP A 110 5.36 -23.68 -22.46
CA ASP A 110 4.38 -24.55 -21.81
C ASP A 110 3.40 -23.73 -20.94
N TYR A 111 2.36 -24.39 -20.43
CA TYR A 111 1.48 -23.82 -19.41
C TYR A 111 1.02 -24.87 -18.41
N ARG A 112 0.59 -24.40 -17.24
CA ARG A 112 -0.20 -25.21 -16.31
C ARG A 112 -1.28 -24.36 -15.66
N ILE A 113 -2.36 -25.02 -15.26
CA ILE A 113 -3.49 -24.42 -14.56
C ILE A 113 -3.61 -25.15 -13.23
N GLU A 114 -3.60 -24.39 -12.15
CA GLU A 114 -3.60 -24.89 -10.78
C GLU A 114 -4.78 -24.25 -10.03
N ASP A 115 -5.35 -24.98 -9.07
CA ASP A 115 -6.28 -24.40 -8.10
C ASP A 115 -5.52 -23.59 -7.06
N GLY A 116 -6.18 -22.63 -6.42
CA GLY A 116 -5.58 -21.74 -5.44
C GLY A 116 -4.58 -20.75 -6.05
N LYS A 117 -3.58 -20.39 -5.25
CA LYS A 117 -2.50 -19.47 -5.61
C LYS A 117 -1.16 -19.99 -5.08
N PRO A 118 -0.09 -20.03 -5.90
CA PRO A 118 1.23 -20.42 -5.44
C PRO A 118 1.85 -19.36 -4.52
N GLU A 119 2.56 -19.84 -3.49
CA GLU A 119 3.30 -19.01 -2.54
C GLU A 119 4.48 -18.30 -3.21
N LEU A 120 4.60 -16.99 -2.99
CA LEU A 120 5.76 -16.19 -3.35
C LEU A 120 6.75 -16.18 -2.17
N LYS A 121 7.56 -17.24 -2.07
CA LYS A 121 8.48 -17.44 -0.94
C LYS A 121 9.34 -16.19 -0.64
N GLY A 122 9.28 -15.71 0.61
CA GLY A 122 10.06 -14.57 1.09
C GLY A 122 9.51 -13.20 0.71
N LEU A 123 8.32 -13.14 0.11
CA LEU A 123 7.66 -11.90 -0.31
C LEU A 123 6.22 -11.84 0.24
N PRO A 124 5.73 -10.63 0.55
CA PRO A 124 4.31 -10.44 0.81
C PRO A 124 3.49 -10.71 -0.46
N GLN A 125 2.25 -11.17 -0.26
CA GLN A 125 1.37 -11.59 -1.34
C GLN A 125 -0.09 -11.57 -0.89
N VAL A 126 -1.00 -11.52 -1.84
CA VAL A 126 -2.39 -11.93 -1.65
C VAL A 126 -2.40 -13.45 -1.44
N TYR A 127 -3.03 -13.93 -0.38
CA TYR A 127 -3.15 -15.35 -0.09
C TYR A 127 -4.59 -15.85 -0.33
N THR A 128 -4.79 -17.16 -0.26
CA THR A 128 -6.11 -17.82 -0.26
C THR A 128 -6.25 -18.66 1.00
N GLU A 129 -7.43 -18.68 1.61
CA GLU A 129 -7.69 -19.57 2.77
C GLU A 129 -8.04 -21.00 2.32
N SER A 130 -8.50 -21.15 1.07
CA SER A 130 -8.72 -22.44 0.43
C SER A 130 -8.45 -22.35 -1.08
N ASP A 131 -8.09 -23.48 -1.71
CA ASP A 131 -7.77 -23.53 -3.13
C ASP A 131 -8.98 -23.18 -4.03
N GLU A 132 -10.22 -23.26 -3.52
CA GLU A 132 -11.44 -22.92 -4.28
C GLU A 132 -11.61 -21.40 -4.49
N GLU A 133 -10.90 -20.58 -3.73
CA GLU A 133 -10.99 -19.11 -3.81
C GLU A 133 -10.32 -18.54 -5.04
N ALA A 134 -9.45 -19.29 -5.71
CA ALA A 134 -8.73 -18.82 -6.86
C ALA A 134 -8.35 -19.94 -7.83
N LYS A 135 -7.95 -19.55 -9.04
CA LYS A 135 -7.22 -20.41 -9.96
C LYS A 135 -6.03 -19.64 -10.52
N THR A 136 -4.93 -20.33 -10.72
CA THR A 136 -3.71 -19.76 -11.30
C THR A 136 -3.40 -20.38 -12.65
N LEU A 137 -3.19 -19.52 -13.66
CA LEU A 137 -2.48 -19.87 -14.89
C LEU A 137 -1.00 -19.55 -14.69
N VAL A 138 -0.13 -20.53 -14.91
CA VAL A 138 1.31 -20.28 -15.07
C VAL A 138 1.69 -20.55 -16.51
N LEU A 139 2.10 -19.49 -17.21
CA LEU A 139 2.54 -19.53 -18.59
C LEU A 139 4.06 -19.48 -18.63
N THR A 140 4.70 -20.55 -19.07
CA THR A 140 6.16 -20.64 -19.16
C THR A 140 6.62 -20.19 -20.53
N LEU A 141 7.49 -19.18 -20.55
CA LEU A 141 8.26 -18.76 -21.71
C LEU A 141 9.68 -19.31 -21.61
N LYS A 142 10.28 -19.59 -22.76
CA LYS A 142 11.68 -19.97 -22.91
C LYS A 142 12.37 -19.01 -23.87
N ASP A 143 13.59 -18.61 -23.56
CA ASP A 143 14.43 -17.91 -24.52
C ASP A 143 14.67 -18.82 -25.73
N ARG A 144 14.53 -18.27 -26.94
CA ARG A 144 14.63 -19.06 -28.18
C ARG A 144 15.95 -19.84 -28.28
N ASP A 145 17.05 -19.23 -27.83
CA ASP A 145 18.40 -19.73 -28.09
C ASP A 145 19.11 -20.22 -26.80
N GLN A 146 18.54 -20.01 -25.62
CA GLN A 146 19.16 -20.28 -24.32
C GLN A 146 18.21 -21.02 -23.37
N GLU A 147 18.77 -21.77 -22.42
CA GLU A 147 18.03 -22.43 -21.34
C GLU A 147 17.65 -21.45 -20.21
N ILE A 148 17.07 -20.31 -20.57
CA ILE A 148 16.54 -19.31 -19.64
C ILE A 148 15.02 -19.33 -19.78
N TYR A 149 14.33 -19.45 -18.66
CA TYR A 149 12.88 -19.56 -18.64
C TYR A 149 12.26 -18.44 -17.79
N VAL A 150 11.07 -18.02 -18.18
CA VAL A 150 10.26 -17.04 -17.47
C VAL A 150 8.87 -17.61 -17.26
N ASP A 151 8.47 -17.82 -16.02
CA ASP A 151 7.11 -18.22 -15.68
C ASP A 151 6.30 -16.96 -15.36
N LEU A 152 5.28 -16.67 -16.19
CA LEU A 152 4.31 -15.60 -15.97
C LEU A 152 3.11 -16.18 -15.20
N ILE A 153 2.85 -15.65 -14.01
CA ILE A 153 1.86 -16.19 -13.08
C ILE A 153 0.64 -15.25 -13.10
N TYR A 154 -0.55 -15.80 -13.32
CA TYR A 154 -1.82 -15.06 -13.35
C TYR A 154 -2.82 -15.75 -12.44
N THR A 155 -3.25 -15.11 -11.36
CA THR A 155 -4.25 -15.68 -10.45
C THR A 155 -5.55 -14.90 -10.55
N ILE A 156 -6.66 -15.60 -10.80
CA ILE A 156 -8.01 -15.03 -10.78
C ILE A 156 -8.74 -15.50 -9.52
N TYR A 157 -9.39 -14.57 -8.83
CA TYR A 157 -10.13 -14.84 -7.59
C TYR A 157 -11.61 -15.05 -7.88
N SER A 158 -12.24 -15.99 -7.17
CA SER A 158 -13.56 -16.50 -7.55
C SER A 158 -14.70 -15.49 -7.42
N ASP A 159 -14.59 -14.53 -6.52
CA ASP A 159 -15.66 -13.62 -6.14
C ASP A 159 -15.30 -12.13 -6.34
N ARG A 160 -14.14 -11.84 -6.94
CA ARG A 160 -13.58 -10.48 -7.05
C ARG A 160 -13.21 -10.14 -8.49
N PRO A 161 -13.43 -8.90 -8.97
CA PRO A 161 -12.95 -8.46 -10.29
C PRO A 161 -11.44 -8.17 -10.27
N THR A 162 -10.65 -9.16 -9.83
CA THR A 162 -9.23 -9.03 -9.51
C THR A 162 -8.41 -10.12 -10.20
N ILE A 163 -7.27 -9.72 -10.74
CA ILE A 163 -6.19 -10.60 -11.17
C ILE A 163 -4.92 -10.21 -10.41
N THR A 164 -4.14 -11.17 -9.90
CA THR A 164 -2.75 -10.91 -9.47
C THR A 164 -1.76 -11.46 -10.47
N ARG A 165 -0.66 -10.73 -10.68
CA ARG A 165 0.42 -11.12 -11.59
C ARG A 165 1.80 -11.02 -10.96
N SER A 166 2.65 -12.00 -11.23
CA SER A 166 4.08 -11.96 -10.93
C SER A 166 4.87 -12.77 -11.95
N THR A 167 6.19 -12.60 -11.91
CA THR A 167 7.14 -13.24 -12.83
C THR A 167 8.17 -14.03 -12.05
N LYS A 168 8.53 -15.22 -12.55
CA LYS A 168 9.65 -16.01 -12.02
C LYS A 168 10.65 -16.34 -13.12
N VAL A 169 11.90 -15.89 -12.97
CA VAL A 169 12.99 -16.22 -13.88
C VAL A 169 13.71 -17.46 -13.38
N ARG A 170 14.02 -18.42 -14.26
CA ARG A 170 14.80 -19.63 -13.97
C ARG A 170 16.01 -19.70 -14.89
N ASN A 171 17.20 -19.81 -14.30
CA ASN A 171 18.43 -20.00 -15.06
C ASN A 171 18.77 -21.50 -15.12
N LEU A 172 18.53 -22.13 -16.27
CA LEU A 172 18.93 -23.51 -16.53
C LEU A 172 20.12 -23.60 -17.50
N THR A 173 20.81 -22.49 -17.73
CA THR A 173 22.08 -22.48 -18.46
C THR A 173 23.22 -22.98 -17.58
N ALA A 174 24.39 -23.24 -18.15
CA ALA A 174 25.57 -23.66 -17.40
C ALA A 174 26.24 -22.51 -16.60
N ASN A 175 25.97 -21.25 -16.99
CA ASN A 175 26.67 -20.07 -16.46
C ASN A 175 25.68 -19.18 -15.69
N SER A 176 26.20 -18.28 -14.85
CA SER A 176 25.36 -17.30 -14.18
C SER A 176 24.91 -16.20 -15.16
N ILE A 177 23.71 -15.67 -14.93
CA ILE A 177 23.14 -14.52 -15.66
C ILE A 177 22.88 -13.39 -14.68
N SER A 178 22.87 -12.14 -15.14
CA SER A 178 22.48 -10.99 -14.33
C SER A 178 21.12 -10.44 -14.79
N ILE A 179 20.18 -10.30 -13.88
CA ILE A 179 18.88 -9.66 -14.16
C ILE A 179 19.03 -8.17 -13.84
N GLU A 180 19.02 -7.32 -14.86
CA GLU A 180 19.16 -5.86 -14.74
C GLU A 180 17.79 -5.16 -14.71
N LYS A 181 16.77 -5.81 -15.26
CA LYS A 181 15.37 -5.40 -15.17
C LYS A 181 14.48 -6.62 -15.25
N ILE A 182 13.45 -6.68 -14.40
CA ILE A 182 12.39 -7.68 -14.48
C ILE A 182 11.07 -7.12 -13.93
N ALA A 183 10.11 -6.91 -14.83
CA ALA A 183 8.78 -6.48 -14.45
C ALA A 183 7.96 -7.66 -13.91
N SER A 184 7.14 -7.38 -12.90
CA SER A 184 6.14 -8.31 -12.36
C SER A 184 4.98 -8.52 -13.32
N MET A 185 4.72 -7.54 -14.19
CA MET A 185 3.72 -7.62 -15.25
C MET A 185 4.03 -6.67 -16.42
N GLN A 186 3.54 -7.03 -17.61
CA GLN A 186 3.32 -6.12 -18.73
C GLN A 186 1.87 -6.22 -19.24
N MET A 187 1.23 -5.10 -19.50
CA MET A 187 -0.09 -5.04 -20.13
C MET A 187 -0.07 -4.01 -21.26
N ASP A 188 -0.25 -4.48 -22.49
CA ASP A 188 -0.36 -3.61 -23.67
C ASP A 188 -1.83 -3.43 -24.04
N LEU A 189 -2.36 -2.22 -23.91
CA LEU A 189 -3.72 -1.86 -24.29
C LEU A 189 -3.72 -1.25 -25.70
N THR A 190 -4.61 -1.75 -26.55
CA THR A 190 -4.88 -1.14 -27.86
C THR A 190 -5.48 0.27 -27.70
N ASN A 191 -5.37 1.13 -28.72
CA ASN A 191 -6.05 2.44 -28.75
C ASN A 191 -7.58 2.30 -28.83
N SER A 192 -8.21 1.93 -27.70
CA SER A 192 -9.66 1.78 -27.57
C SER A 192 -10.38 3.09 -27.24
N GLY A 193 -9.63 4.14 -26.88
CA GLY A 193 -10.17 5.38 -26.32
C GLY A 193 -10.74 5.24 -24.90
N ILE A 194 -10.61 4.06 -24.27
CA ILE A 194 -11.19 3.79 -22.94
C ILE A 194 -10.29 4.35 -21.84
N TYR A 195 -8.97 4.29 -22.00
CA TYR A 195 -7.99 4.70 -21.00
C TYR A 195 -7.07 5.78 -21.58
N ASP A 196 -7.36 7.03 -21.27
CA ASP A 196 -6.63 8.20 -21.77
C ASP A 196 -6.06 9.08 -20.64
N GLU A 197 -6.35 8.75 -19.39
CA GLU A 197 -5.81 9.40 -18.20
C GLU A 197 -5.25 8.38 -17.20
N VAL A 198 -4.31 8.84 -16.39
CA VAL A 198 -3.74 8.11 -15.26
C VAL A 198 -3.96 8.92 -13.98
N ILE A 199 -4.39 8.23 -12.94
CA ILE A 199 -4.42 8.73 -11.56
C ILE A 199 -3.23 8.12 -10.82
N SER A 200 -2.50 8.94 -10.09
CA SER A 200 -1.39 8.54 -9.21
C SER A 200 -1.48 9.28 -7.87
N LEU A 201 -0.65 8.87 -6.92
CA LEU A 201 -0.64 9.39 -5.55
C LEU A 201 0.77 9.92 -5.17
N PRO A 202 1.24 11.03 -5.77
CA PRO A 202 2.48 11.70 -5.37
C PRO A 202 2.39 12.34 -3.99
N GLY A 203 3.50 12.81 -3.44
CA GLY A 203 3.47 13.61 -2.22
C GLY A 203 4.84 14.02 -1.70
N ALA A 204 4.89 14.26 -0.41
CA ALA A 204 6.10 14.45 0.39
C ALA A 204 5.86 13.96 1.82
N HIS A 205 6.91 13.94 2.65
CA HIS A 205 6.71 13.85 4.10
C HIS A 205 5.74 14.96 4.53
N VAL A 206 4.82 14.65 5.45
CA VAL A 206 3.71 15.51 5.91
C VAL A 206 2.74 15.98 4.80
N GLN A 207 2.81 15.40 3.60
CA GLN A 207 1.95 15.75 2.46
C GLN A 207 1.78 14.54 1.52
N GLU A 208 1.59 13.36 2.08
CA GLU A 208 1.60 12.10 1.34
C GLU A 208 0.38 11.97 0.42
N ARG A 209 0.58 11.22 -0.67
CA ARG A 209 -0.49 10.63 -1.51
C ARG A 209 -1.51 11.63 -2.07
N GLN A 210 -1.12 12.87 -2.34
CA GLN A 210 -1.99 13.84 -3.01
C GLN A 210 -2.56 13.29 -4.32
N LEU A 211 -3.85 13.56 -4.57
CA LEU A 211 -4.50 13.10 -5.81
C LEU A 211 -3.92 13.83 -7.02
N GLN A 212 -3.30 13.08 -7.94
CA GLN A 212 -2.88 13.60 -9.24
C GLN A 212 -3.59 12.83 -10.35
N ARG A 213 -4.18 13.56 -11.30
CA ARG A 213 -4.86 13.02 -12.48
C ARG A 213 -4.33 13.71 -13.73
N GLU A 214 -3.78 12.94 -14.67
CA GLU A 214 -3.08 13.45 -15.84
C GLU A 214 -3.48 12.72 -17.12
N LYS A 215 -3.53 13.43 -18.24
CA LYS A 215 -3.67 12.84 -19.57
C LYS A 215 -2.42 12.06 -19.97
N ILE A 216 -2.62 10.89 -20.58
CA ILE A 216 -1.57 10.06 -21.14
C ILE A 216 -1.21 10.57 -22.55
N ASN A 217 -0.01 11.14 -22.64
CA ASN A 217 0.57 11.66 -23.89
C ASN A 217 1.59 10.67 -24.48
N ALA A 218 1.94 10.86 -25.75
CA ALA A 218 2.96 10.07 -26.43
C ALA A 218 4.31 10.12 -25.69
N GLY A 219 5.02 9.00 -25.67
CA GLY A 219 6.26 8.82 -24.91
C GLY A 219 6.03 8.08 -23.60
N ILE A 220 6.98 8.20 -22.67
CA ILE A 220 7.01 7.43 -21.42
C ILE A 220 6.74 8.36 -20.24
N LYS A 221 5.83 7.95 -19.37
CA LYS A 221 5.64 8.51 -18.02
C LYS A 221 6.02 7.43 -17.00
N THR A 222 6.80 7.80 -16.01
CA THR A 222 7.23 6.89 -14.94
C THR A 222 6.81 7.44 -13.58
N PHE A 223 6.27 6.57 -12.73
CA PHE A 223 6.02 6.81 -11.31
C PHE A 223 6.89 5.82 -10.53
N GLU A 224 7.84 6.30 -9.74
CA GLU A 224 8.87 5.44 -9.17
C GLU A 224 9.37 5.89 -7.80
N SER A 225 10.01 4.96 -7.08
CA SER A 225 10.87 5.25 -5.95
C SER A 225 12.24 4.61 -6.10
N ARG A 226 13.27 5.33 -5.65
CA ARG A 226 14.68 4.92 -5.60
C ARG A 226 15.28 5.05 -4.20
N ARG A 227 14.42 5.09 -3.18
CA ARG A 227 14.74 5.48 -1.80
C ARG A 227 15.03 4.32 -0.85
N GLY A 228 15.00 3.08 -1.34
CA GLY A 228 14.99 1.86 -0.55
C GLY A 228 13.61 1.49 0.01
N THR A 229 12.63 2.37 -0.14
CA THR A 229 11.24 2.25 0.33
C THR A 229 10.24 2.63 -0.77
N THR A 230 8.95 2.33 -0.61
CA THR A 230 7.90 2.80 -1.53
C THR A 230 7.78 4.31 -1.61
N SER A 231 8.00 5.00 -0.49
CA SER A 231 8.19 6.44 -0.32
C SER A 231 6.94 7.29 -0.08
N HIS A 232 7.15 8.43 0.59
CA HIS A 232 6.18 9.52 0.70
C HIS A 232 5.89 10.18 -0.64
N GLN A 233 6.88 10.18 -1.55
CA GLN A 233 6.88 10.98 -2.77
C GLN A 233 6.08 10.36 -3.90
N MET A 234 5.99 9.04 -3.95
CA MET A 234 5.20 8.33 -4.95
C MET A 234 4.77 6.98 -4.41
N ASN A 235 3.47 6.83 -4.16
CA ASN A 235 2.93 5.54 -3.72
C ASN A 235 3.02 4.49 -4.85
N SER A 236 3.06 3.21 -4.47
CA SER A 236 3.08 2.07 -5.38
C SER A 236 1.68 1.72 -5.93
N PHE A 237 0.96 2.73 -6.41
CA PHE A 237 -0.38 2.62 -6.98
C PHE A 237 -0.61 3.61 -8.12
N ILE A 238 -1.26 3.14 -9.19
CA ILE A 238 -1.87 3.98 -10.22
C ILE A 238 -3.26 3.45 -10.60
N ALA A 239 -4.09 4.29 -11.20
CA ALA A 239 -5.30 3.85 -11.89
C ALA A 239 -5.36 4.42 -13.32
N LEU A 240 -5.67 3.57 -14.30
CA LEU A 240 -5.94 3.97 -15.68
C LEU A 240 -7.44 4.19 -15.83
N VAL A 241 -7.83 5.35 -16.34
CA VAL A 241 -9.23 5.77 -16.41
C VAL A 241 -9.54 6.48 -17.74
N ASN A 242 -10.83 6.57 -18.05
CA ASN A 242 -11.33 7.50 -19.06
C ASN A 242 -11.45 8.92 -18.46
N HIS A 243 -11.32 9.96 -19.26
CA HIS A 243 -11.57 11.34 -18.81
C HIS A 243 -12.97 11.55 -18.19
N ASP A 244 -13.98 10.81 -18.60
CA ASP A 244 -15.33 10.88 -18.03
C ASP A 244 -15.51 10.02 -16.76
N THR A 245 -14.55 9.15 -16.43
CA THR A 245 -14.61 8.33 -15.21
C THR A 245 -14.54 9.22 -13.97
N ASN A 246 -15.44 8.97 -13.02
CA ASN A 246 -15.51 9.66 -11.74
C ASN A 246 -15.73 8.64 -10.60
N GLU A 247 -16.07 9.13 -9.41
CA GLU A 247 -16.29 8.28 -8.23
C GLU A 247 -17.41 7.24 -8.39
N PHE A 248 -18.39 7.48 -9.26
CA PHE A 248 -19.61 6.65 -9.36
C PHE A 248 -19.84 6.01 -10.72
N SER A 249 -19.04 6.36 -11.73
CA SER A 249 -19.26 5.90 -13.10
C SER A 249 -17.98 5.89 -13.92
N GLY A 250 -17.99 5.09 -14.98
CA GLY A 250 -16.89 4.95 -15.92
C GLY A 250 -15.93 3.81 -15.56
N PRO A 251 -15.18 3.32 -16.56
CA PRO A 251 -14.24 2.23 -16.36
C PRO A 251 -12.97 2.70 -15.65
N ALA A 252 -12.41 1.84 -14.80
CA ALA A 252 -11.12 2.04 -14.16
C ALA A 252 -10.35 0.70 -14.09
N ILE A 253 -9.04 0.77 -14.30
CA ILE A 253 -8.10 -0.31 -13.96
C ILE A 253 -7.18 0.22 -12.87
N GLY A 254 -7.33 -0.27 -11.65
CA GLY A 254 -6.37 -0.03 -10.58
C GLY A 254 -5.22 -1.02 -10.66
N LEU A 255 -4.01 -0.56 -10.35
CA LEU A 255 -2.79 -1.34 -10.32
C LEU A 255 -2.02 -1.01 -9.03
N ASN A 256 -1.90 -2.01 -8.14
CA ASN A 256 -1.24 -1.86 -6.84
C ASN A 256 -0.10 -2.89 -6.72
N PHE A 257 1.11 -2.45 -6.38
CA PHE A 257 2.29 -3.32 -6.30
C PHE A 257 2.57 -3.76 -4.86
N VAL A 258 2.57 -5.07 -4.63
CA VAL A 258 2.75 -5.72 -3.32
C VAL A 258 4.25 -5.79 -2.99
N TYR A 259 4.83 -4.62 -2.75
CA TYR A 259 6.26 -4.45 -2.46
C TYR A 259 6.49 -3.12 -1.75
N SER A 260 7.51 -3.07 -0.89
CA SER A 260 7.72 -1.95 0.05
C SER A 260 9.05 -1.24 -0.17
N GLY A 261 9.68 -1.47 -1.34
CA GLY A 261 10.98 -0.93 -1.72
C GLY A 261 10.93 -0.11 -3.00
N ASN A 262 12.06 -0.06 -3.70
CA ASN A 262 12.16 0.64 -4.99
C ASN A 262 11.20 0.03 -6.01
N HIS A 263 10.27 0.84 -6.52
CA HIS A 263 9.27 0.43 -7.52
C HIS A 263 9.36 1.31 -8.77
N SER A 264 8.83 0.80 -9.88
CA SER A 264 8.63 1.56 -11.11
C SER A 264 7.33 1.15 -11.76
N PHE A 265 6.49 2.14 -12.06
CA PHE A 265 5.32 2.06 -12.91
C PHE A 265 5.63 2.86 -14.17
N GLU A 266 5.82 2.18 -15.29
CA GLU A 266 6.15 2.81 -16.55
C GLU A 266 4.97 2.68 -17.51
N ILE A 267 4.52 3.82 -18.03
CA ILE A 267 3.42 3.92 -18.96
C ILE A 267 3.97 4.53 -20.26
N GLU A 268 3.99 3.76 -21.33
CA GLU A 268 4.43 4.21 -22.64
C GLU A 268 3.25 4.27 -23.60
N LYS A 269 2.96 5.45 -24.13
CA LYS A 269 2.07 5.61 -25.27
C LYS A 269 2.89 5.67 -26.55
N ASP A 270 2.79 4.62 -27.36
CA ASP A 270 3.69 4.38 -28.48
C ASP A 270 3.30 5.14 -29.76
N GLN A 271 4.07 4.91 -30.83
CA GLN A 271 3.92 5.55 -32.14
C GLN A 271 2.58 5.28 -32.85
N ILE A 272 1.76 4.35 -32.36
CA ILE A 272 0.46 4.01 -32.93
C ILE A 272 -0.67 4.15 -31.89
N ASP A 273 -0.43 4.96 -30.86
CA ASP A 273 -1.35 5.26 -29.76
C ASP A 273 -1.77 4.03 -28.93
N GLN A 274 -1.01 2.93 -28.96
CA GLN A 274 -1.18 1.87 -27.98
C GLN A 274 -0.53 2.29 -26.66
N LEU A 275 -0.98 1.67 -25.56
CA LEU A 275 -0.52 1.94 -24.22
C LEU A 275 0.15 0.70 -23.63
N ARG A 276 1.46 0.73 -23.43
CA ARG A 276 2.20 -0.28 -22.66
C ARG A 276 2.30 0.14 -21.21
N VAL A 277 2.01 -0.78 -20.31
CA VAL A 277 2.15 -0.59 -18.86
C VAL A 277 3.08 -1.66 -18.31
N LEU A 278 4.15 -1.25 -17.64
CA LEU A 278 5.07 -2.12 -16.92
C LEU A 278 5.07 -1.76 -15.43
N ILE A 279 5.07 -2.78 -14.58
CA ILE A 279 5.17 -2.59 -13.14
C ILE A 279 6.14 -3.63 -12.56
N GLY A 280 7.07 -3.20 -11.73
CA GLY A 280 7.98 -4.09 -11.03
C GLY A 280 8.96 -3.36 -10.11
N ILE A 281 10.00 -4.09 -9.70
CA ILE A 281 11.14 -3.51 -8.99
C ILE A 281 11.81 -2.49 -9.90
N ASN A 282 12.17 -1.33 -9.36
CA ASN A 282 12.89 -0.30 -10.12
C ASN A 282 14.25 -0.82 -10.61
N ASP A 283 14.60 -0.57 -11.87
CA ASP A 283 15.85 -1.00 -12.49
C ASP A 283 17.05 -0.10 -12.14
N TYR A 284 16.83 1.05 -11.49
CA TYR A 284 17.88 1.93 -10.98
C TYR A 284 18.78 1.22 -9.96
N ASN A 285 20.04 1.01 -10.36
CA ASN A 285 21.05 0.29 -9.56
C ASN A 285 20.60 -1.12 -9.14
N PHE A 286 19.71 -1.76 -9.91
CA PHE A 286 19.31 -3.14 -9.70
C PHE A 286 20.06 -4.05 -10.67
N SER A 287 20.68 -5.09 -10.12
CA SER A 287 21.36 -6.13 -10.90
C SER A 287 21.45 -7.38 -10.04
N TRP A 288 20.65 -8.40 -10.34
CA TRP A 288 20.62 -9.65 -9.58
C TRP A 288 21.37 -10.77 -10.28
N GLN A 289 22.45 -11.25 -9.66
CA GLN A 289 23.19 -12.39 -10.15
C GLN A 289 22.40 -13.68 -9.85
N LEU A 290 21.99 -14.37 -10.91
CA LEU A 290 21.28 -15.65 -10.84
C LEU A 290 22.18 -16.79 -11.34
N ASN A 291 22.59 -17.68 -10.43
CA ASN A 291 23.46 -18.81 -10.78
C ASN A 291 22.70 -19.91 -11.53
N SER A 292 23.46 -20.84 -12.11
CA SER A 292 22.89 -22.04 -12.75
C SER A 292 22.04 -22.82 -11.74
N GLY A 293 20.82 -23.18 -12.14
CA GLY A 293 19.85 -23.89 -11.31
C GLY A 293 19.03 -23.01 -10.36
N GLU A 294 19.34 -21.72 -10.24
CA GLU A 294 18.61 -20.80 -9.37
C GLU A 294 17.40 -20.16 -10.06
N SER A 295 16.52 -19.55 -9.24
CA SER A 295 15.39 -18.77 -9.72
C SER A 295 15.23 -17.44 -8.97
N PHE A 296 14.73 -16.42 -9.66
CA PHE A 296 14.36 -15.13 -9.09
C PHE A 296 12.84 -14.93 -9.18
N GLN A 297 12.20 -14.58 -8.07
CA GLN A 297 10.76 -14.31 -7.99
C GLN A 297 10.55 -12.81 -7.82
N THR A 298 9.75 -12.20 -8.69
CA THR A 298 9.33 -10.81 -8.50
C THR A 298 8.22 -10.73 -7.43
N PRO A 299 8.03 -9.57 -6.78
CA PRO A 299 6.78 -9.29 -6.08
C PRO A 299 5.60 -9.28 -7.07
N GLU A 300 4.37 -9.27 -6.57
CA GLU A 300 3.18 -9.29 -7.41
C GLU A 300 2.47 -7.95 -7.53
N VAL A 301 1.66 -7.82 -8.58
CA VAL A 301 0.78 -6.68 -8.83
C VAL A 301 -0.66 -7.14 -8.74
N ILE A 302 -1.46 -6.43 -7.94
CA ILE A 302 -2.91 -6.58 -7.85
C ILE A 302 -3.55 -5.66 -8.90
N MET A 303 -4.27 -6.28 -9.83
CA MET A 303 -5.01 -5.60 -10.89
C MET A 303 -6.51 -5.69 -10.58
N VAL A 304 -7.16 -4.54 -10.38
CA VAL A 304 -8.62 -4.47 -10.12
C VAL A 304 -9.30 -3.76 -11.28
N TYR A 305 -10.37 -4.36 -11.79
CA TYR A 305 -11.23 -3.73 -12.78
C TYR A 305 -12.52 -3.20 -12.15
N SER A 306 -12.95 -2.02 -12.60
CA SER A 306 -14.27 -1.47 -12.34
C SER A 306 -14.90 -1.00 -13.64
N ASP A 307 -16.22 -1.19 -13.76
CA ASP A 307 -17.06 -0.59 -14.81
C ASP A 307 -18.01 0.49 -14.26
N SER A 308 -17.85 0.84 -12.98
CA SER A 308 -18.80 1.65 -12.20
C SER A 308 -18.08 2.69 -11.31
N GLY A 309 -16.97 3.24 -11.78
CA GLY A 309 -16.25 4.35 -11.14
C GLY A 309 -15.25 3.96 -10.04
N LEU A 310 -14.57 4.98 -9.52
CA LEU A 310 -13.47 4.82 -8.59
C LEU A 310 -13.88 4.26 -7.22
N ASN A 311 -15.10 4.51 -6.73
CA ASN A 311 -15.56 3.90 -5.47
C ASN A 311 -15.66 2.37 -5.58
N GLN A 312 -16.17 1.84 -6.70
CA GLN A 312 -16.23 0.38 -6.90
C GLN A 312 -14.81 -0.22 -6.97
N MET A 313 -13.89 0.45 -7.68
CA MET A 313 -12.48 0.04 -7.73
C MET A 313 -11.87 0.01 -6.31
N SER A 314 -12.01 1.09 -5.54
CA SER A 314 -11.49 1.17 -4.18
C SER A 314 -12.10 0.12 -3.26
N ASN A 315 -13.42 -0.07 -3.26
CA ASN A 315 -14.06 -1.09 -2.42
C ASN A 315 -13.55 -2.50 -2.74
N ASN A 316 -13.34 -2.83 -4.02
CA ASN A 316 -12.74 -4.12 -4.40
C ASN A 316 -11.32 -4.29 -3.82
N TYR A 317 -10.50 -3.22 -3.82
CA TYR A 317 -9.22 -3.22 -3.11
C TYR A 317 -9.42 -3.38 -1.60
N HIS A 318 -10.28 -2.59 -0.98
CA HIS A 318 -10.47 -2.57 0.48
C HIS A 318 -10.83 -3.95 1.02
N HIS A 319 -11.80 -4.61 0.38
CA HIS A 319 -12.20 -5.97 0.71
C HIS A 319 -11.05 -6.96 0.51
N LEU A 320 -10.38 -6.95 -0.65
CA LEU A 320 -9.26 -7.86 -0.91
C LEU A 320 -8.10 -7.67 0.08
N LEU A 321 -7.69 -6.42 0.30
CA LEU A 321 -6.55 -6.09 1.14
C LEU A 321 -6.79 -6.46 2.60
N ARG A 322 -8.01 -6.24 3.10
CA ARG A 322 -8.38 -6.62 4.47
C ARG A 322 -8.50 -8.14 4.63
N GLU A 323 -9.06 -8.84 3.65
CA GLU A 323 -9.45 -10.25 3.81
C GLU A 323 -8.38 -11.24 3.38
N ARG A 324 -7.53 -10.84 2.42
CA ARG A 324 -6.59 -11.73 1.73
C ARG A 324 -5.18 -11.16 1.57
N VAL A 325 -4.88 -10.00 2.16
CA VAL A 325 -3.49 -9.52 2.32
C VAL A 325 -3.15 -9.38 3.79
N ALA A 326 -3.90 -8.58 4.54
CA ALA A 326 -3.74 -8.47 5.98
C ALA A 326 -3.90 -9.86 6.63
N ARG A 327 -2.97 -10.20 7.53
CA ARG A 327 -2.92 -11.52 8.18
C ARG A 327 -3.23 -11.45 9.66
N GLY A 328 -3.41 -12.64 10.23
CA GLY A 328 -3.56 -12.82 11.67
C GLY A 328 -4.92 -12.39 12.19
N ILE A 329 -5.07 -12.51 13.51
CA ILE A 329 -6.33 -12.26 14.21
C ILE A 329 -6.79 -10.80 14.14
N HIS A 330 -5.84 -9.88 13.91
CA HIS A 330 -6.13 -8.46 13.90
C HIS A 330 -6.85 -8.04 12.63
N LYS A 331 -6.75 -8.73 11.49
CA LYS A 331 -7.43 -8.29 10.26
C LYS A 331 -8.93 -7.99 10.41
N ASP A 332 -9.62 -8.68 11.33
CA ASP A 332 -11.07 -8.52 11.61
C ASP A 332 -11.39 -7.96 13.02
N ARG A 333 -10.38 -7.74 13.89
CA ARG A 333 -10.59 -7.23 15.26
C ARG A 333 -10.66 -5.70 15.26
N GLN A 334 -11.65 -5.14 15.95
CA GLN A 334 -11.75 -3.70 16.16
C GLN A 334 -10.46 -3.12 16.75
N ARG A 335 -10.01 -1.99 16.19
CA ARG A 335 -8.80 -1.31 16.67
C ARG A 335 -9.06 -0.55 17.97
N PRO A 336 -8.12 -0.62 18.92
CA PRO A 336 -8.24 0.13 20.16
C PRO A 336 -8.11 1.63 19.89
N ILE A 337 -8.86 2.44 20.63
CA ILE A 337 -8.63 3.88 20.67
C ILE A 337 -7.40 4.11 21.53
N LEU A 338 -6.30 4.53 20.89
CA LEU A 338 -5.02 4.70 21.56
C LEU A 338 -4.73 6.17 21.88
N ILE A 339 -3.85 6.39 22.85
CA ILE A 339 -3.09 7.63 22.99
C ILE A 339 -1.61 7.34 22.82
N ASN A 340 -0.93 8.15 22.02
CA ASN A 340 0.51 8.14 21.82
C ASN A 340 1.12 9.39 22.47
N ASN A 341 2.26 9.25 23.18
CA ASN A 341 2.87 10.37 23.89
C ASN A 341 3.83 11.24 23.04
N TRP A 342 4.07 10.93 21.76
CA TRP A 342 5.07 11.61 20.92
C TRP A 342 4.87 13.13 20.87
N GLU A 343 3.80 13.65 20.27
CA GLU A 343 3.55 15.10 20.28
C GLU A 343 3.20 15.66 21.67
N ALA A 344 2.92 14.81 22.65
CA ALA A 344 2.61 15.22 24.02
C ALA A 344 3.87 15.60 24.83
N THR A 345 4.97 14.88 24.62
CA THR A 345 6.20 15.04 25.43
C THR A 345 7.47 15.13 24.61
N TYR A 346 7.45 14.71 23.34
CA TYR A 346 8.65 14.32 22.58
C TYR A 346 9.55 13.44 23.48
N PHE A 347 10.82 13.81 23.61
CA PHE A 347 11.77 13.11 24.46
C PHE A 347 11.68 13.47 25.96
N ASP A 348 10.95 14.53 26.35
CA ASP A 348 10.90 15.04 27.73
C ASP A 348 9.84 14.33 28.58
N PHE A 349 10.12 13.08 28.96
CA PHE A 349 9.25 12.30 29.84
C PHE A 349 10.03 11.45 30.86
N THR A 350 9.30 11.06 31.91
CA THR A 350 9.73 10.13 32.94
C THR A 350 8.61 9.13 33.25
N SER A 351 8.90 8.06 34.01
CA SER A 351 7.87 7.16 34.55
C SER A 351 6.69 7.92 35.20
N GLU A 352 6.95 9.02 35.92
CA GLU A 352 5.89 9.78 36.60
C GLU A 352 4.99 10.50 35.61
N LYS A 353 5.56 11.16 34.60
CA LYS A 353 4.79 11.85 33.55
C LYS A 353 3.94 10.86 32.76
N ILE A 354 4.50 9.69 32.40
CA ILE A 354 3.76 8.62 31.73
C ILE A 354 2.57 8.16 32.58
N LYS A 355 2.78 7.89 33.88
CA LYS A 355 1.70 7.46 34.79
C LYS A 355 0.54 8.46 34.84
N LYS A 356 0.83 9.77 34.80
CA LYS A 356 -0.20 10.82 34.76
C LYS A 356 -1.00 10.80 33.45
N ILE A 357 -0.33 10.66 32.30
CA ILE A 357 -1.00 10.52 31.00
C ILE A 357 -1.91 9.28 30.99
N VAL A 358 -1.41 8.15 31.51
CA VAL A 358 -2.17 6.89 31.61
C VAL A 358 -3.40 7.04 32.53
N ASP A 359 -3.25 7.70 33.67
CA ASP A 359 -4.37 7.99 34.58
C ASP A 359 -5.46 8.82 33.90
N GLU A 360 -5.08 9.88 33.20
CA GLU A 360 -6.01 10.72 32.45
C GLU A 360 -6.66 9.95 31.30
N ALA A 361 -5.89 9.17 30.53
CA ALA A 361 -6.40 8.34 29.45
C ALA A 361 -7.45 7.33 29.94
N ALA A 362 -7.19 6.66 31.07
CA ALA A 362 -8.12 5.74 31.72
C ALA A 362 -9.44 6.44 32.11
N ASN A 363 -9.36 7.64 32.68
CA ASN A 363 -10.53 8.42 33.06
C ASN A 363 -11.38 8.86 31.86
N LEU A 364 -10.78 8.99 30.68
CA LEU A 364 -11.45 9.38 29.43
C LEU A 364 -11.95 8.18 28.61
N GLY A 365 -11.72 6.94 29.07
CA GLY A 365 -12.15 5.71 28.39
C GLY A 365 -11.25 5.28 27.21
N ILE A 366 -10.06 5.87 27.08
CA ILE A 366 -9.06 5.45 26.07
C ILE A 366 -8.60 4.03 26.40
N GLU A 367 -8.37 3.21 25.37
CA GLU A 367 -8.23 1.76 25.50
C GLU A 367 -6.76 1.29 25.46
N MET A 368 -5.85 2.14 25.02
CA MET A 368 -4.43 1.81 24.84
C MET A 368 -3.53 3.04 25.06
N PHE A 369 -2.39 2.84 25.72
CA PHE A 369 -1.30 3.80 25.78
C PHE A 369 -0.11 3.28 24.97
N VAL A 370 0.45 4.11 24.09
CA VAL A 370 1.65 3.80 23.31
C VAL A 370 2.80 4.67 23.80
N LEU A 371 3.88 4.00 24.24
CA LEU A 371 5.14 4.66 24.57
C LEU A 371 5.99 4.82 23.30
N ASP A 372 6.15 6.06 22.85
CA ASP A 372 6.87 6.42 21.62
C ASP A 372 8.40 6.63 21.87
N ASP A 373 9.13 7.19 20.90
CA ASP A 373 10.60 7.33 20.92
C ASP A 373 11.14 7.97 22.22
N GLY A 374 12.31 7.51 22.68
CA GLY A 374 12.99 8.00 23.88
C GLY A 374 13.11 7.01 25.05
N TRP A 375 12.49 5.83 24.98
CA TRP A 375 12.45 4.87 26.10
C TRP A 375 13.71 3.98 26.25
N PHE A 376 14.60 3.97 25.25
CA PHE A 376 15.73 3.04 25.11
C PHE A 376 17.10 3.72 25.15
N GLY A 377 18.16 2.94 25.36
CA GLY A 377 19.54 3.43 25.34
C GLY A 377 19.76 4.60 26.30
N HIS A 378 20.14 5.75 25.72
CA HIS A 378 20.23 7.08 26.34
C HIS A 378 19.57 8.14 25.44
N ARG A 379 18.39 7.82 24.90
CA ARG A 379 17.67 8.57 23.86
C ARG A 379 16.95 9.81 24.41
N ASP A 380 17.69 10.90 24.63
CA ASP A 380 17.17 12.22 25.03
C ASP A 380 16.79 13.14 23.87
N ASN A 381 17.18 12.76 22.66
CA ASN A 381 17.01 13.46 21.40
C ASN A 381 17.13 12.43 20.26
N ASP A 382 17.06 12.89 19.01
CA ASP A 382 17.13 12.01 17.84
C ASP A 382 18.55 11.74 17.31
N ASP A 383 19.62 12.09 18.02
CA ASP A 383 21.02 11.97 17.55
C ASP A 383 21.81 10.74 18.08
N SER A 384 21.22 9.90 18.94
CA SER A 384 21.90 8.77 19.58
C SER A 384 21.04 7.50 19.74
N SER A 385 21.62 6.41 20.25
CA SER A 385 20.95 5.21 20.77
C SER A 385 20.23 4.26 19.77
N LEU A 386 20.00 4.62 18.51
CA LEU A 386 19.37 3.65 17.58
C LEU A 386 20.25 2.41 17.41
N GLY A 387 19.64 1.23 17.52
CA GLY A 387 20.32 -0.06 17.58
C GLY A 387 20.44 -0.66 19.01
N ASP A 388 20.27 0.17 20.04
CA ASP A 388 20.36 -0.20 21.45
C ASP A 388 18.97 -0.44 22.07
N TRP A 389 18.31 -1.55 21.71
CA TRP A 389 16.96 -1.88 22.17
C TRP A 389 16.97 -2.48 23.59
N PHE A 390 17.38 -1.67 24.57
CA PHE A 390 17.27 -1.94 26.01
C PHE A 390 16.83 -0.68 26.75
N GLU A 391 16.18 -0.84 27.90
CA GLU A 391 15.53 0.24 28.65
C GLU A 391 16.47 1.39 29.08
N TYR A 392 16.01 2.63 28.92
CA TYR A 392 16.68 3.82 29.45
C TYR A 392 16.29 4.06 30.92
N LYS A 393 17.11 3.52 31.83
CA LYS A 393 16.83 3.50 33.27
C LYS A 393 16.70 4.86 33.94
N GLU A 394 17.29 5.92 33.38
CA GLU A 394 17.20 7.26 33.96
C GLU A 394 15.80 7.87 33.76
N LYS A 395 15.14 7.58 32.63
CA LYS A 395 13.73 7.95 32.39
C LYS A 395 12.75 6.97 33.03
N LEU A 396 13.06 5.67 32.93
CA LEU A 396 12.19 4.57 33.34
C LEU A 396 12.69 3.92 34.64
N SER A 397 12.43 4.58 35.77
CA SER A 397 12.84 4.11 37.11
C SER A 397 12.40 2.68 37.45
N ASP A 398 11.23 2.26 36.95
CA ASP A 398 10.63 0.94 37.21
C ASP A 398 10.80 -0.02 36.00
N GLY A 399 11.58 0.38 34.99
CA GLY A 399 11.72 -0.31 33.72
C GLY A 399 10.45 -0.30 32.86
N LEU A 400 10.53 -0.86 31.64
CA LEU A 400 9.38 -1.01 30.75
C LEU A 400 8.33 -1.93 31.36
N LYS A 401 8.76 -2.98 32.06
CA LYS A 401 7.83 -3.89 32.74
C LYS A 401 6.97 -3.14 33.77
N GLY A 402 7.56 -2.22 34.55
CA GLY A 402 6.80 -1.43 35.51
C GLY A 402 5.79 -0.48 34.86
N VAL A 403 6.13 0.09 33.69
CA VAL A 403 5.20 0.91 32.89
C VAL A 403 4.06 0.05 32.35
N SER A 404 4.38 -1.06 31.68
CA SER A 404 3.42 -2.02 31.11
C SER A 404 2.45 -2.53 32.19
N ASP A 405 2.97 -3.05 33.31
CA ASP A 405 2.15 -3.56 34.42
C ASP A 405 1.19 -2.48 34.95
N TYR A 406 1.63 -1.23 35.04
CA TYR A 406 0.80 -0.11 35.49
C TYR A 406 -0.30 0.24 34.48
N VAL A 407 0.03 0.28 33.19
CA VAL A 407 -0.94 0.51 32.10
C VAL A 407 -2.03 -0.56 32.12
N HIS A 408 -1.66 -1.84 32.25
CA HIS A 408 -2.63 -2.94 32.38
C HIS A 408 -3.43 -2.86 33.68
N GLN A 409 -2.82 -2.46 34.80
CA GLN A 409 -3.53 -2.24 36.07
C GLN A 409 -4.63 -1.18 35.95
N LYS A 410 -4.43 -0.18 35.07
CA LYS A 410 -5.41 0.87 34.78
C LYS A 410 -6.46 0.44 33.75
N GLY A 411 -6.36 -0.78 33.22
CA GLY A 411 -7.31 -1.33 32.26
C GLY A 411 -7.02 -0.97 30.80
N LEU A 412 -5.86 -0.36 30.52
CA LEU A 412 -5.42 -0.05 29.16
C LEU A 412 -4.51 -1.16 28.63
N LYS A 413 -4.45 -1.26 27.30
CA LYS A 413 -3.39 -2.01 26.60
C LYS A 413 -2.10 -1.18 26.52
N PHE A 414 -0.97 -1.86 26.42
CA PHE A 414 0.34 -1.21 26.31
C PHE A 414 0.97 -1.42 24.94
N GLY A 415 1.35 -0.32 24.30
CA GLY A 415 2.04 -0.29 23.02
C GLY A 415 3.45 0.30 23.14
N LEU A 416 4.35 -0.12 22.24
CA LEU A 416 5.75 0.31 22.24
C LEU A 416 6.25 0.67 20.83
N TRP A 417 6.99 1.77 20.71
CA TRP A 417 7.66 2.17 19.48
C TRP A 417 9.02 1.49 19.31
N LEU A 418 9.36 1.15 18.06
CA LEU A 418 10.66 0.61 17.64
C LEU A 418 11.05 1.17 16.26
N GLU A 419 12.34 1.27 15.98
CA GLU A 419 12.87 1.59 14.64
C GLU A 419 13.99 0.60 14.23
N PRO A 420 13.67 -0.69 14.03
CA PRO A 420 14.65 -1.80 14.05
C PRO A 420 15.68 -1.79 12.92
N GLU A 421 15.47 -0.96 11.90
CA GLU A 421 16.26 -0.92 10.68
C GLU A 421 17.42 0.08 10.74
N MET A 422 17.56 0.82 11.85
CA MET A 422 18.48 1.94 11.99
C MET A 422 19.58 1.70 13.02
N ILE A 423 20.64 2.50 12.88
CA ILE A 423 21.77 2.56 13.81
C ILE A 423 22.28 3.99 13.96
N SER A 424 22.59 4.40 15.19
CA SER A 424 23.27 5.66 15.51
C SER A 424 24.76 5.42 15.70
N ILE A 425 25.61 6.40 15.35
CA ILE A 425 27.06 6.33 15.64
C ILE A 425 27.31 6.31 17.14
N ASP A 426 26.55 7.10 17.90
CA ASP A 426 26.53 7.04 19.35
C ASP A 426 25.55 5.95 19.83
N SER A 427 25.97 4.69 19.69
CA SER A 427 25.25 3.50 20.19
C SER A 427 26.24 2.39 20.53
N LYS A 428 25.88 1.51 21.47
CA LYS A 428 26.68 0.31 21.78
C LYS A 428 26.70 -0.66 20.62
N LEU A 429 25.62 -0.77 19.85
CA LEU A 429 25.59 -1.60 18.65
C LEU A 429 26.67 -1.15 17.67
N TYR A 430 26.82 0.16 17.43
CA TYR A 430 27.86 0.68 16.54
C TYR A 430 29.26 0.54 17.13
N GLU A 431 29.44 0.75 18.43
CA GLU A 431 30.73 0.55 19.10
C GLU A 431 31.23 -0.90 18.95
N GLN A 432 30.32 -1.87 19.08
CA GLN A 432 30.63 -3.30 19.02
C GLN A 432 30.71 -3.83 17.59
N HIS A 433 29.83 -3.34 16.71
CA HIS A 433 29.61 -3.82 15.35
C HIS A 433 29.51 -2.64 14.36
N PRO A 434 30.59 -1.87 14.16
CA PRO A 434 30.58 -0.76 13.20
C PRO A 434 30.38 -1.25 11.75
N ASP A 435 30.63 -2.54 11.50
CA ASP A 435 30.44 -3.19 10.21
C ASP A 435 28.95 -3.45 9.89
N TYR A 436 28.05 -3.37 10.87
CA TYR A 436 26.60 -3.56 10.66
C TYR A 436 25.94 -2.38 9.95
N LEU A 437 26.56 -1.19 10.02
CA LEU A 437 26.12 -0.01 9.29
C LEU A 437 26.25 -0.26 7.77
N MET A 438 25.18 0.02 7.02
CA MET A 438 25.17 -0.06 5.56
C MET A 438 26.02 1.09 4.97
N GLN A 439 27.25 0.78 4.56
CA GLN A 439 28.21 1.76 4.03
C GLN A 439 29.21 1.16 3.05
N GLU A 440 29.71 2.02 2.17
CA GLU A 440 30.90 1.73 1.36
C GLU A 440 32.16 1.87 2.21
N PRO A 441 33.05 0.85 2.26
CA PRO A 441 34.29 0.93 3.03
C PRO A 441 35.17 2.13 2.63
N ARG A 442 35.60 2.91 3.64
CA ARG A 442 36.43 4.14 3.50
C ARG A 442 35.72 5.36 2.91
N ARG A 443 34.40 5.31 2.76
CA ARG A 443 33.58 6.49 2.46
C ARG A 443 32.83 6.92 3.72
N ALA A 444 32.77 8.22 3.98
CA ALA A 444 31.94 8.72 5.07
C ALA A 444 30.45 8.49 4.73
N PRO A 445 29.67 7.81 5.57
CA PRO A 445 28.27 7.57 5.30
C PRO A 445 27.46 8.87 5.41
N SER A 446 26.39 8.99 4.63
CA SER A 446 25.54 10.19 4.67
C SER A 446 24.54 10.06 5.81
N ALA A 447 24.52 11.01 6.74
CA ALA A 447 23.51 11.09 7.81
C ALA A 447 22.19 11.68 7.29
N SER A 448 21.08 11.27 7.89
CA SER A 448 19.76 11.89 7.75
C SER A 448 19.04 11.68 9.06
N ARG A 449 18.60 12.77 9.72
CA ARG A 449 18.14 12.74 11.13
C ARG A 449 19.18 12.13 12.07
N ASP A 450 20.47 12.45 11.83
CA ASP A 450 21.64 11.97 12.58
C ASP A 450 21.75 10.43 12.79
N GLN A 451 21.07 9.65 11.94
CA GLN A 451 21.06 8.19 11.96
C GLN A 451 21.44 7.58 10.61
N TYR A 452 21.67 6.27 10.60
CA TYR A 452 22.12 5.46 9.46
C TYR A 452 21.31 4.16 9.35
N LEU A 453 21.40 3.47 8.22
CA LEU A 453 20.74 2.18 8.02
C LEU A 453 21.65 1.02 8.47
N LEU A 454 21.02 -0.01 9.02
CA LEU A 454 21.62 -1.33 9.17
C LEU A 454 21.62 -2.08 7.83
N ASP A 455 22.64 -2.88 7.57
CA ASP A 455 22.66 -3.81 6.44
C ASP A 455 21.76 -5.03 6.72
N MET A 456 20.45 -4.82 6.57
CA MET A 456 19.43 -5.85 6.79
C MET A 456 19.54 -7.03 5.81
N GLY A 457 20.36 -6.94 4.75
CA GLY A 457 20.66 -8.08 3.87
C GLY A 457 21.46 -9.18 4.57
N ARG A 458 22.18 -8.84 5.65
CA ARG A 458 23.02 -9.75 6.44
C ARG A 458 22.23 -10.43 7.56
N LYS A 459 22.34 -11.75 7.65
CA LYS A 459 21.57 -12.56 8.61
C LYS A 459 21.95 -12.24 10.06
N GLU A 460 23.25 -12.08 10.33
CA GLU A 460 23.79 -11.77 11.64
C GLU A 460 23.35 -10.39 12.16
N VAL A 461 23.10 -9.43 11.26
CA VAL A 461 22.55 -8.10 11.61
C VAL A 461 21.10 -8.26 12.05
N ARG A 462 20.30 -8.98 11.27
CA ARG A 462 18.89 -9.27 11.61
C ARG A 462 18.77 -10.05 12.91
N GLU A 463 19.57 -11.09 13.10
CA GLU A 463 19.57 -11.90 14.33
C GLU A 463 19.95 -11.08 15.57
N ALA A 464 20.89 -10.14 15.45
CA ALA A 464 21.25 -9.24 16.55
C ALA A 464 20.08 -8.31 16.94
N VAL A 465 19.41 -7.70 15.96
CA VAL A 465 18.23 -6.85 16.19
C VAL A 465 17.06 -7.68 16.75
N GLU A 466 16.75 -8.80 16.11
CA GLU A 466 15.68 -9.71 16.50
C GLU A 466 15.85 -10.20 17.93
N SER A 467 17.06 -10.58 18.32
CA SER A 467 17.35 -11.05 19.68
C SER A 467 17.10 -9.98 20.74
N GLN A 468 17.43 -8.72 20.45
CA GLN A 468 17.16 -7.62 21.38
C GLN A 468 15.65 -7.37 21.54
N ILE A 469 14.90 -7.34 20.42
CA ILE A 469 13.45 -7.15 20.43
C ILE A 469 12.74 -8.29 21.18
N ARG A 470 13.08 -9.55 20.88
CA ARG A 470 12.50 -10.72 21.55
C ARG A 470 12.72 -10.69 23.06
N LYS A 471 13.90 -10.27 23.52
CA LYS A 471 14.19 -10.13 24.95
C LYS A 471 13.21 -9.18 25.66
N ILE A 472 12.77 -8.11 24.99
CA ILE A 472 11.75 -7.21 25.52
C ILE A 472 10.40 -7.91 25.50
N PHE A 473 9.99 -8.47 24.35
CA PHE A 473 8.65 -9.03 24.18
C PHE A 473 8.40 -10.28 25.04
N ASP A 474 9.45 -11.03 25.38
CA ASP A 474 9.36 -12.20 26.26
C ASP A 474 9.25 -11.82 27.75
N THR A 475 9.52 -10.55 28.12
CA THR A 475 9.58 -10.11 29.53
C THR A 475 8.62 -8.98 29.87
N VAL A 476 8.19 -8.21 28.89
CA VAL A 476 7.24 -7.09 29.01
C VAL A 476 5.96 -7.49 28.28
N ASN A 477 4.80 -7.29 28.91
CA ASN A 477 3.52 -7.54 28.25
C ASN A 477 3.26 -6.43 27.23
N ILE A 478 3.41 -6.73 25.94
CA ILE A 478 3.22 -5.79 24.83
C ILE A 478 1.97 -6.24 24.05
N ASP A 479 1.01 -5.33 23.87
CA ASP A 479 -0.20 -5.58 23.07
C ASP A 479 -0.08 -5.00 21.66
N TYR A 480 0.83 -4.05 21.46
CA TYR A 480 0.96 -3.27 20.23
C TYR A 480 2.39 -2.83 19.98
N VAL A 481 2.78 -2.76 18.70
CA VAL A 481 4.09 -2.23 18.28
C VAL A 481 3.91 -1.22 17.15
N LYS A 482 4.48 -0.02 17.31
CA LYS A 482 4.67 0.95 16.22
C LYS A 482 6.08 0.75 15.65
N TRP A 483 6.17 0.19 14.45
CA TRP A 483 7.41 -0.06 13.73
C TRP A 483 7.72 1.10 12.80
N ASP A 484 8.73 1.90 13.12
CA ASP A 484 9.07 3.11 12.39
C ASP A 484 10.36 2.98 11.55
N MET A 485 10.57 3.96 10.66
CA MET A 485 11.68 4.06 9.72
C MET A 485 11.81 5.50 9.20
N ASN A 486 12.71 6.28 9.78
CA ASN A 486 12.77 7.74 9.68
C ASN A 486 13.82 8.29 8.70
N ARG A 487 14.39 7.46 7.82
CA ARG A 487 15.27 7.95 6.74
C ARG A 487 15.30 7.07 5.52
N ASN A 488 15.57 7.67 4.36
CA ASN A 488 15.77 6.93 3.12
C ASN A 488 17.19 6.34 3.01
N MET A 489 17.33 5.34 2.15
CA MET A 489 18.61 4.74 1.77
C MET A 489 19.43 5.70 0.91
N SER A 490 20.69 5.92 1.28
CA SER A 490 21.66 6.75 0.55
C SER A 490 22.87 5.96 0.08
N ASP A 491 23.42 5.14 0.96
CA ASP A 491 24.70 4.45 0.78
C ASP A 491 24.47 2.94 0.62
N ALA A 492 23.65 2.58 -0.38
CA ALA A 492 23.27 1.19 -0.66
C ALA A 492 24.49 0.32 -1.04
N TYR A 493 25.15 -0.23 -0.03
CA TYR A 493 26.32 -1.09 -0.17
C TYR A 493 26.34 -2.13 0.94
N SER A 494 26.62 -3.39 0.58
CA SER A 494 26.82 -4.46 1.56
C SER A 494 28.26 -4.97 1.50
N ILE A 495 28.94 -4.99 2.65
CA ILE A 495 30.35 -5.38 2.72
C ILE A 495 30.60 -6.87 2.43
N ILE A 496 29.55 -7.70 2.50
CA ILE A 496 29.65 -9.14 2.22
C ILE A 496 29.37 -9.48 0.75
N LEU A 497 28.82 -8.55 -0.02
CA LEU A 497 28.57 -8.75 -1.44
C LEU A 497 29.83 -8.46 -2.26
N SER A 498 30.04 -9.24 -3.32
CA SER A 498 31.08 -8.97 -4.29
C SER A 498 30.79 -7.65 -5.04
N ALA A 499 31.81 -7.05 -5.65
CA ALA A 499 31.64 -5.84 -6.46
C ALA A 499 30.60 -6.01 -7.58
N GLN A 500 30.45 -7.21 -8.11
CA GLN A 500 29.48 -7.54 -9.17
C GLN A 500 28.03 -7.62 -8.63
N ASN A 501 27.84 -7.92 -7.35
CA ASN A 501 26.52 -8.17 -6.77
C ASN A 501 25.98 -6.98 -5.96
N GLN A 502 26.68 -5.82 -5.96
CA GLN A 502 26.24 -4.65 -5.19
C GLN A 502 24.86 -4.13 -5.64
N GLY A 503 24.44 -4.39 -6.89
CA GLY A 503 23.10 -4.08 -7.38
C GLY A 503 21.97 -4.90 -6.73
N GLU A 504 22.29 -5.88 -5.89
CA GLU A 504 21.32 -6.67 -5.12
C GLU A 504 20.99 -6.01 -3.77
N THR A 505 21.80 -5.07 -3.31
CA THR A 505 21.79 -4.58 -1.91
C THR A 505 20.42 -4.07 -1.48
N ALA A 506 19.79 -3.20 -2.27
CA ALA A 506 18.49 -2.62 -1.91
C ALA A 506 17.38 -3.67 -1.84
N HIS A 507 17.37 -4.65 -2.75
CA HIS A 507 16.38 -5.72 -2.73
C HIS A 507 16.64 -6.71 -1.58
N ARG A 508 17.91 -7.08 -1.35
CA ARG A 508 18.30 -7.96 -0.23
C ARG A 508 18.01 -7.34 1.13
N TYR A 509 18.23 -6.03 1.28
CA TYR A 509 17.81 -5.28 2.46
C TYR A 509 16.33 -5.50 2.75
N LEU A 510 15.47 -5.28 1.75
CA LEU A 510 14.03 -5.43 1.94
C LEU A 510 13.59 -6.88 2.18
N LEU A 511 14.18 -7.85 1.47
CA LEU A 511 13.94 -9.28 1.76
C LEU A 511 14.31 -9.63 3.21
N GLY A 512 15.39 -9.03 3.73
CA GLY A 512 15.78 -9.18 5.12
C GLY A 512 14.78 -8.55 6.11
N VAL A 513 14.27 -7.36 5.80
CA VAL A 513 13.21 -6.74 6.61
C VAL A 513 11.95 -7.61 6.62
N TYR A 514 11.54 -8.15 5.47
CA TYR A 514 10.41 -9.09 5.40
C TYR A 514 10.64 -10.37 6.19
N GLU A 515 11.85 -10.94 6.17
CA GLU A 515 12.17 -12.11 7.00
C GLU A 515 12.05 -11.82 8.50
N LEU A 516 12.56 -10.67 8.94
CA LEU A 516 12.46 -10.24 10.34
C LEU A 516 10.99 -10.03 10.75
N LEU A 517 10.20 -9.36 9.91
CA LEU A 517 8.77 -9.18 10.13
C LEU A 517 8.02 -10.50 10.16
N GLU A 518 8.30 -11.43 9.25
CA GLU A 518 7.69 -12.77 9.24
C GLU A 518 7.99 -13.52 10.54
N ASN A 519 9.23 -13.49 11.01
CA ASN A 519 9.61 -14.15 12.27
C ASN A 519 8.87 -13.57 13.48
N LEU A 520 8.84 -12.24 13.60
CA LEU A 520 8.25 -11.57 14.75
C LEU A 520 6.72 -11.67 14.74
N THR A 521 6.06 -11.45 13.60
CA THR A 521 4.59 -11.52 13.51
C THR A 521 4.06 -12.95 13.68
N ARG A 522 4.83 -13.96 13.25
CA ARG A 522 4.52 -15.38 13.49
C ARG A 522 4.61 -15.75 14.98
N ASP A 523 5.66 -15.29 15.65
CA ASP A 523 5.95 -15.73 17.03
C ASP A 523 5.19 -14.90 18.08
N TYR A 524 4.78 -13.67 17.74
CA TYR A 524 3.96 -12.79 18.57
C TYR A 524 2.63 -12.41 17.85
N PRO A 525 1.77 -13.39 17.53
CA PRO A 525 0.58 -13.17 16.71
C PRO A 525 -0.52 -12.36 17.40
N GLU A 526 -0.47 -12.24 18.74
CA GLU A 526 -1.43 -11.45 19.51
C GLU A 526 -1.08 -9.95 19.54
N ILE A 527 0.17 -9.56 19.20
CA ILE A 527 0.57 -8.15 19.09
C ILE A 527 -0.10 -7.51 17.86
N LEU A 528 -0.71 -6.34 18.04
CA LEU A 528 -1.15 -5.50 16.94
C LEU A 528 0.03 -4.68 16.42
N TRP A 529 0.41 -4.90 15.17
CA TRP A 529 1.52 -4.19 14.54
C TRP A 529 1.02 -3.02 13.69
N GLU A 530 1.66 -1.86 13.85
CA GLU A 530 1.44 -0.67 13.05
C GLU A 530 2.72 -0.26 12.33
N GLY A 531 2.62 -0.13 11.02
CA GLY A 531 3.73 0.37 10.20
C GLY A 531 3.85 1.89 10.29
N CYS A 532 5.08 2.38 10.31
CA CYS A 532 5.40 3.80 10.27
C CYS A 532 6.72 3.98 9.49
N SER A 533 6.85 5.10 8.80
CA SER A 533 8.10 5.52 8.18
C SER A 533 8.11 7.03 8.06
N GLY A 534 8.31 7.71 9.20
CA GLY A 534 8.06 9.15 9.34
C GLY A 534 6.69 9.49 8.76
N GLY A 535 5.63 8.91 9.34
CA GLY A 535 4.31 8.89 8.70
C GLY A 535 4.20 7.84 7.62
N GLY A 536 3.63 8.23 6.48
CA GLY A 536 3.19 7.31 5.43
C GLY A 536 4.23 6.92 4.40
N GLY A 537 5.54 6.97 4.74
CA GLY A 537 6.65 6.72 3.81
C GLY A 537 6.77 5.29 3.30
N ARG A 538 6.07 4.35 3.96
CA ARG A 538 5.96 2.94 3.59
C ARG A 538 4.53 2.43 3.75
N PHE A 539 3.57 3.29 3.42
CA PHE A 539 2.15 2.96 3.40
C PHE A 539 1.83 2.22 2.09
N ASP A 540 2.07 0.92 2.09
CA ASP A 540 1.92 0.05 0.91
C ASP A 540 1.36 -1.33 1.26
N THR A 541 0.94 -2.05 0.22
CA THR A 541 0.34 -3.38 0.37
C THR A 541 1.33 -4.44 0.85
N GLY A 542 2.63 -4.25 0.61
CA GLY A 542 3.67 -5.17 1.11
C GLY A 542 3.75 -5.15 2.64
N PHE A 543 3.73 -3.96 3.25
CA PHE A 543 3.69 -3.84 4.72
C PHE A 543 2.34 -4.25 5.30
N LEU A 544 1.23 -4.01 4.58
CA LEU A 544 -0.10 -4.42 5.02
C LEU A 544 -0.22 -5.94 5.28
N TYR A 545 0.59 -6.75 4.59
CA TYR A 545 0.66 -8.21 4.77
C TYR A 545 1.17 -8.62 6.17
N TYR A 546 1.96 -7.76 6.82
CA TYR A 546 2.52 -7.98 8.16
C TYR A 546 1.82 -7.15 9.23
N MET A 547 1.35 -5.95 8.86
CA MET A 547 0.83 -4.93 9.77
C MET A 547 -0.52 -4.44 9.25
N PRO A 548 -1.65 -4.80 9.88
CA PRO A 548 -2.97 -4.50 9.32
C PRO A 548 -3.33 -3.00 9.37
N GLN A 549 -2.47 -2.16 9.96
CA GLN A 549 -2.59 -0.71 9.96
C GLN A 549 -1.23 -0.02 9.85
N SER A 550 -1.24 1.25 9.45
CA SER A 550 -0.05 2.08 9.39
C SER A 550 -0.38 3.53 9.73
N TRP A 551 0.60 4.21 10.32
CA TRP A 551 0.55 5.65 10.54
C TRP A 551 0.49 6.37 9.21
N THR A 552 -0.64 7.02 8.97
CA THR A 552 -0.95 7.52 7.62
C THR A 552 -0.05 8.69 7.23
N SER A 553 0.26 9.59 8.17
CA SER A 553 1.07 10.78 7.96
C SER A 553 1.42 11.40 9.30
N ASP A 554 2.63 11.93 9.45
CA ASP A 554 3.00 12.79 10.58
C ASP A 554 2.26 14.14 10.56
N ASN A 555 1.58 14.45 9.45
CA ASN A 555 0.67 15.59 9.42
C ASN A 555 -0.63 15.22 10.14
N THR A 556 -0.78 15.75 11.35
CA THR A 556 -1.96 15.56 12.19
C THR A 556 -2.95 16.73 12.09
N ASP A 557 -2.72 17.70 11.19
CA ASP A 557 -3.68 18.77 10.95
C ASP A 557 -4.95 18.22 10.27
N ALA A 558 -6.11 18.51 10.86
CA ALA A 558 -7.39 18.00 10.40
C ALA A 558 -7.71 18.37 8.94
N VAL A 559 -7.32 19.56 8.48
CA VAL A 559 -7.62 20.00 7.11
C VAL A 559 -6.72 19.27 6.11
N GLU A 560 -5.41 19.21 6.35
CA GLU A 560 -4.50 18.41 5.50
C GLU A 560 -4.91 16.93 5.48
N ARG A 561 -5.35 16.40 6.62
CA ARG A 561 -5.83 15.02 6.75
C ARG A 561 -7.10 14.73 5.95
N MET A 562 -7.96 15.71 5.68
CA MET A 562 -9.08 15.52 4.74
C MET A 562 -8.57 15.16 3.33
N TYR A 563 -7.47 15.78 2.86
CA TYR A 563 -6.88 15.48 1.56
C TYR A 563 -6.15 14.14 1.57
N ILE A 564 -5.29 13.92 2.57
CA ILE A 564 -4.47 12.71 2.70
C ILE A 564 -5.36 11.47 2.86
N GLN A 565 -6.37 11.50 3.74
CA GLN A 565 -7.27 10.35 3.94
C GLN A 565 -8.13 10.07 2.71
N TYR A 566 -8.67 11.13 2.09
CA TYR A 566 -9.48 10.98 0.87
C TYR A 566 -8.71 10.26 -0.23
N SER A 567 -7.48 10.70 -0.51
CA SER A 567 -6.65 10.15 -1.57
C SER A 567 -6.05 8.79 -1.21
N THR A 568 -5.63 8.56 0.04
CA THR A 568 -5.17 7.25 0.51
C THR A 568 -6.25 6.17 0.35
N SER A 569 -7.52 6.53 0.56
CA SER A 569 -8.65 5.62 0.39
C SER A 569 -8.85 5.11 -1.05
N LEU A 570 -8.19 5.70 -2.06
CA LEU A 570 -8.26 5.18 -3.43
C LEU A 570 -7.70 3.76 -3.53
N ALA A 571 -6.62 3.49 -2.78
CA ALA A 571 -5.86 2.25 -2.88
C ALA A 571 -5.96 1.37 -1.62
N TYR A 572 -6.31 1.93 -0.46
CA TYR A 572 -6.20 1.23 0.84
C TYR A 572 -7.46 1.34 1.69
N PRO A 573 -7.82 0.27 2.45
CA PRO A 573 -9.00 0.27 3.32
C PRO A 573 -8.86 1.24 4.49
N ILE A 574 -9.99 1.69 5.04
CA ILE A 574 -10.01 2.60 6.19
C ILE A 574 -9.40 1.96 7.43
N SER A 575 -9.62 0.66 7.63
CA SER A 575 -9.02 -0.11 8.73
C SER A 575 -7.49 -0.09 8.76
N SER A 576 -6.82 0.30 7.67
CA SER A 576 -5.36 0.39 7.62
C SER A 576 -4.81 1.80 7.87
N MET A 577 -5.65 2.82 7.98
CA MET A 577 -5.24 4.21 8.15
C MET A 577 -5.45 4.67 9.60
N THR A 578 -4.40 4.74 10.40
CA THR A 578 -4.50 5.37 11.73
C THR A 578 -4.53 6.89 11.62
N ALA A 579 -5.31 7.54 12.49
CA ALA A 579 -5.53 8.98 12.51
C ALA A 579 -5.78 9.48 13.93
N HIS A 580 -4.93 10.41 14.38
CA HIS A 580 -4.94 10.91 15.74
C HIS A 580 -5.38 12.37 15.81
N VAL A 581 -6.11 12.70 16.88
CA VAL A 581 -6.33 14.08 17.30
C VAL A 581 -5.05 14.57 17.96
N SER A 582 -4.46 15.66 17.45
CA SER A 582 -3.27 16.29 18.03
C SER A 582 -3.54 17.68 18.58
N ALA A 583 -2.51 18.35 19.08
CA ALA A 583 -2.59 19.70 19.63
C ALA A 583 -3.02 20.76 18.58
N SER A 584 -3.57 21.87 19.06
CA SER A 584 -3.93 23.04 18.24
C SER A 584 -3.44 24.33 18.92
N PRO A 585 -2.66 25.20 18.26
CA PRO A 585 -2.24 25.13 16.85
C PRO A 585 -1.41 23.88 16.53
N ASN A 586 -1.63 23.31 15.35
CA ASN A 586 -0.96 22.09 14.91
C ASN A 586 0.57 22.29 14.81
N HIS A 587 1.36 21.31 15.24
CA HIS A 587 2.82 21.43 15.30
C HIS A 587 3.49 21.52 13.92
N GLN A 588 2.92 20.88 12.88
CA GLN A 588 3.52 20.85 11.54
C GLN A 588 3.15 22.09 10.71
N THR A 589 1.94 22.62 10.87
CA THR A 589 1.38 23.67 9.99
C THR A 589 1.07 24.99 10.69
N GLY A 590 0.96 25.00 12.02
CA GLY A 590 0.48 26.13 12.81
C GLY A 590 -1.01 26.43 12.65
N ARG A 591 -1.79 25.56 11.98
CA ARG A 591 -3.23 25.75 11.79
C ARG A 591 -3.99 25.50 13.09
N SER A 592 -4.95 26.37 13.40
CA SER A 592 -5.85 26.18 14.53
C SER A 592 -7.18 25.60 14.06
N THR A 593 -7.59 24.48 14.64
CA THR A 593 -8.87 23.80 14.35
C THR A 593 -9.57 23.41 15.65
N SER A 594 -10.91 23.40 15.64
CA SER A 594 -11.68 22.98 16.81
C SER A 594 -11.38 21.51 17.17
N LEU A 595 -11.56 21.15 18.45
CA LEU A 595 -11.42 19.76 18.90
C LEU A 595 -12.40 18.84 18.17
N LYS A 596 -13.63 19.31 17.96
CA LYS A 596 -14.64 18.66 17.13
C LYS A 596 -14.13 18.32 15.72
N THR A 597 -13.58 19.29 14.99
CA THR A 597 -13.10 19.03 13.62
C THR A 597 -11.95 18.06 13.57
N ARG A 598 -11.01 18.14 14.53
CA ARG A 598 -9.93 17.15 14.66
C ARG A 598 -10.51 15.75 14.94
N GLY A 599 -11.47 15.67 15.85
CA GLY A 599 -12.18 14.43 16.18
C GLY A 599 -12.90 13.82 14.98
N ASP A 600 -13.76 14.57 14.30
CA ASP A 600 -14.56 14.08 13.16
C ASP A 600 -13.69 13.57 12.00
N VAL A 601 -12.58 14.26 11.70
CA VAL A 601 -11.63 13.82 10.67
C VAL A 601 -10.89 12.55 11.10
N ALA A 602 -10.39 12.50 12.35
CA ALA A 602 -9.66 11.35 12.86
C ALA A 602 -10.57 10.11 13.04
N MET A 603 -11.84 10.30 13.41
CA MET A 603 -12.87 9.25 13.46
C MET A 603 -13.25 8.71 12.08
N SER A 604 -12.75 9.30 10.99
CA SER A 604 -12.85 8.74 9.64
C SER A 604 -11.68 7.81 9.27
N GLY A 605 -10.85 7.44 10.25
CA GLY A 605 -9.81 6.41 10.18
C GLY A 605 -9.86 5.49 11.40
N VAL A 606 -8.74 4.84 11.72
CA VAL A 606 -8.49 4.17 13.01
C VAL A 606 -8.10 5.23 14.03
N PHE A 607 -9.05 5.56 14.90
CA PHE A 607 -9.01 6.73 15.79
C PHE A 607 -8.03 6.61 16.96
N GLY A 608 -7.37 7.72 17.29
CA GLY A 608 -6.54 7.86 18.48
C GLY A 608 -6.26 9.31 18.85
N TYR A 609 -5.36 9.52 19.81
CA TYR A 609 -4.97 10.81 20.34
C TYR A 609 -3.44 10.94 20.43
N GLU A 610 -2.91 12.13 20.19
CA GLU A 610 -1.49 12.44 20.24
C GLU A 610 -1.28 13.88 20.74
N LEU A 611 -1.63 14.11 22.01
CA LEU A 611 -1.51 15.40 22.70
C LEU A 611 -1.41 15.22 24.22
N ASP A 612 -0.93 16.25 24.93
CA ASP A 612 -0.83 16.21 26.39
C ASP A 612 -2.21 16.45 27.06
N LEU A 613 -2.83 15.37 27.54
CA LEU A 613 -4.12 15.42 28.23
C LEU A 613 -4.11 16.27 29.51
N GLU A 614 -2.95 16.47 30.15
CA GLU A 614 -2.86 17.28 31.37
C GLU A 614 -3.06 18.78 31.10
N GLN A 615 -2.83 19.23 29.86
CA GLN A 615 -2.98 20.64 29.47
C GLN A 615 -4.42 21.01 29.10
N LEU A 616 -5.30 20.01 28.96
CA LEU A 616 -6.69 20.20 28.57
C LEU A 616 -7.56 20.66 29.74
N ASN A 617 -8.48 21.57 29.44
CA ASN A 617 -9.49 21.99 30.41
C ASN A 617 -10.62 20.95 30.54
N ALA A 618 -11.48 21.12 31.55
CA ALA A 618 -12.56 20.16 31.83
C ALA A 618 -13.58 20.00 30.69
N ALA A 619 -13.83 21.04 29.89
CA ALA A 619 -14.75 20.97 28.76
C ALA A 619 -14.13 20.17 27.60
N GLU A 620 -12.85 20.39 27.31
CA GLU A 620 -12.10 19.62 26.30
C GLU A 620 -12.01 18.14 26.69
N LYS A 621 -11.72 17.84 27.96
CA LYS A 621 -11.73 16.46 28.48
C LYS A 621 -13.10 15.81 28.34
N LYS A 622 -14.20 16.54 28.61
CA LYS A 622 -15.56 16.04 28.41
C LYS A 622 -15.83 15.72 26.93
N GLU A 623 -15.42 16.60 26.02
CA GLU A 623 -15.56 16.40 24.57
C GLU A 623 -14.74 15.18 24.09
N ILE A 624 -13.53 14.97 24.61
CA ILE A 624 -12.75 13.74 24.33
C ILE A 624 -13.49 12.49 24.80
N ALA A 625 -14.01 12.47 26.03
CA ALA A 625 -14.74 11.31 26.54
C ALA A 625 -15.99 10.99 25.69
N GLU A 626 -16.68 12.02 25.19
CA GLU A 626 -17.80 11.88 24.25
C GLU A 626 -17.35 11.34 22.89
N GLN A 627 -16.23 11.84 22.33
CA GLN A 627 -15.65 11.32 21.09
C GLN A 627 -15.25 9.84 21.22
N VAL A 628 -14.63 9.45 22.34
CA VAL A 628 -14.26 8.06 22.64
C VAL A 628 -15.50 7.17 22.66
N GLN A 629 -16.54 7.57 23.41
CA GLN A 629 -17.78 6.81 23.50
C GLN A 629 -18.46 6.70 22.12
N ASN A 630 -18.57 7.80 21.40
CA ASN A 630 -19.16 7.82 20.06
C ASN A 630 -18.41 6.89 19.12
N TYR A 631 -17.06 6.96 19.08
CA TYR A 631 -16.25 6.10 18.23
C TYR A 631 -16.38 4.62 18.60
N GLN A 632 -16.51 4.26 19.89
CA GLN A 632 -16.79 2.87 20.28
C GLN A 632 -18.08 2.32 19.67
N GLU A 633 -19.10 3.17 19.49
CA GLU A 633 -20.36 2.79 18.84
C GLU A 633 -20.22 2.68 17.31
N ILE A 634 -19.51 3.62 16.66
CA ILE A 634 -19.43 3.70 15.18
C ILE A 634 -18.23 2.96 14.57
N ARG A 635 -17.19 2.60 15.33
CA ARG A 635 -15.97 1.98 14.79
C ARG A 635 -16.17 0.68 14.01
N PRO A 636 -17.17 -0.20 14.30
CA PRO A 636 -17.39 -1.35 13.44
C PRO A 636 -17.74 -0.92 12.01
N LEU A 637 -18.54 0.13 11.87
CA LEU A 637 -18.92 0.71 10.59
C LEU A 637 -17.75 1.46 9.94
N VAL A 638 -17.04 2.30 10.67
CA VAL A 638 -15.91 3.08 10.11
C VAL A 638 -14.79 2.18 9.61
N GLN A 639 -14.38 1.19 10.42
CA GLN A 639 -13.23 0.36 10.10
C GLN A 639 -13.56 -0.69 9.02
N TYR A 640 -14.79 -1.20 8.98
CA TYR A 640 -15.13 -2.39 8.19
C TYR A 640 -16.27 -2.20 7.18
N GLY A 641 -16.98 -1.06 7.22
CA GLY A 641 -17.99 -0.71 6.22
C GLY A 641 -17.41 -0.37 4.85
N ASP A 642 -18.28 -0.30 3.85
CA ASP A 642 -17.93 0.23 2.54
C ASP A 642 -17.69 1.74 2.65
N PHE A 643 -16.54 2.20 2.18
CA PHE A 643 -16.20 3.62 2.16
C PHE A 643 -16.54 4.23 0.81
N ILE A 644 -17.28 5.33 0.82
CA ILE A 644 -17.76 5.97 -0.40
C ILE A 644 -17.38 7.45 -0.37
N ARG A 645 -16.52 7.87 -1.31
CA ARG A 645 -16.18 9.27 -1.54
C ARG A 645 -17.35 9.95 -2.27
N LEU A 646 -17.81 11.09 -1.74
CA LEU A 646 -18.96 11.83 -2.27
C LEU A 646 -18.56 13.19 -2.85
N LYS A 647 -17.72 13.96 -2.14
CA LYS A 647 -17.20 15.27 -2.58
C LYS A 647 -15.70 15.34 -2.34
N SER A 648 -14.95 15.62 -3.39
CA SER A 648 -13.50 15.69 -3.38
C SER A 648 -13.00 17.02 -2.80
N PRO A 649 -12.04 17.01 -1.85
CA PRO A 649 -11.39 18.23 -1.40
C PRO A 649 -10.54 18.89 -2.51
N TYR A 650 -10.24 18.17 -3.61
CA TYR A 650 -9.46 18.67 -4.75
C TYR A 650 -10.30 19.45 -5.78
N GLU A 651 -11.63 19.39 -5.67
CA GLU A 651 -12.55 20.01 -6.64
C GLU A 651 -13.27 21.26 -6.10
N GLY A 652 -13.06 21.60 -4.82
CA GLY A 652 -13.73 22.73 -4.21
C GLY A 652 -13.48 22.88 -2.71
N ASN A 653 -14.38 23.59 -2.05
CA ASN A 653 -14.26 23.99 -0.64
C ASN A 653 -15.01 23.08 0.35
N ILE A 654 -15.67 22.04 -0.16
CA ILE A 654 -16.46 21.09 0.61
C ILE A 654 -15.89 19.69 0.44
N VAL A 655 -16.03 18.88 1.49
CA VAL A 655 -15.54 17.51 1.53
C VAL A 655 -16.66 16.64 2.06
N ALA A 656 -16.85 15.45 1.49
CA ALA A 656 -17.80 14.48 2.01
C ALA A 656 -17.43 13.06 1.62
N TRP A 657 -17.64 12.16 2.57
CA TRP A 657 -17.58 10.72 2.38
C TRP A 657 -18.56 10.06 3.33
N MET A 658 -18.85 8.78 3.10
CA MET A 658 -19.67 8.01 4.00
C MET A 658 -19.20 6.57 4.14
N PHE A 659 -19.60 5.96 5.24
CA PHE A 659 -19.41 4.56 5.56
C PHE A 659 -20.76 3.87 5.53
N VAL A 660 -20.87 2.69 4.91
CA VAL A 660 -22.12 1.92 4.84
C VAL A 660 -21.88 0.48 5.29
N SER A 661 -22.76 -0.04 6.16
CA SER A 661 -22.69 -1.44 6.57
C SER A 661 -22.98 -2.38 5.40
N GLN A 662 -22.42 -3.58 5.40
CA GLN A 662 -22.62 -4.56 4.31
C GLN A 662 -24.10 -4.92 4.07
N ASP A 663 -24.91 -4.89 5.12
CA ASP A 663 -26.36 -5.12 5.04
C ASP A 663 -27.17 -3.84 4.79
N GLN A 664 -26.48 -2.71 4.57
CA GLN A 664 -27.01 -1.37 4.30
C GLN A 664 -27.94 -0.83 5.38
N LYS A 665 -27.92 -1.39 6.60
CA LYS A 665 -28.79 -0.95 7.71
C LYS A 665 -28.22 0.22 8.51
N GLU A 666 -26.94 0.51 8.38
CA GLU A 666 -26.28 1.58 9.11
C GLU A 666 -25.38 2.36 8.16
N ALA A 667 -25.39 3.68 8.27
CA ALA A 667 -24.50 4.54 7.50
C ALA A 667 -24.03 5.73 8.34
N LEU A 668 -22.82 6.22 8.08
CA LEU A 668 -22.23 7.37 8.73
C LEU A 668 -21.71 8.32 7.66
N LEU A 669 -22.27 9.53 7.62
CA LEU A 669 -21.91 10.57 6.66
C LEU A 669 -21.00 11.60 7.34
N PHE A 670 -19.83 11.86 6.75
CA PHE A 670 -18.96 12.97 7.11
C PHE A 670 -19.19 14.13 6.13
N LEU A 671 -19.38 15.34 6.67
CA LEU A 671 -19.47 16.58 5.91
C LEU A 671 -18.44 17.58 6.46
N GLY A 672 -17.58 18.10 5.59
CA GLY A 672 -16.59 19.11 5.93
C GLY A 672 -16.66 20.32 5.02
N ARG A 673 -16.31 21.50 5.57
CA ARG A 673 -16.08 22.74 4.82
C ARG A 673 -14.76 23.36 5.27
N ILE A 674 -13.91 23.69 4.29
CA ILE A 674 -12.56 24.20 4.57
C ILE A 674 -12.62 25.68 4.96
N LEU A 675 -13.06 26.56 4.06
CA LEU A 675 -13.15 28.00 4.33
C LEU A 675 -14.60 28.48 4.47
N THR A 676 -14.84 29.41 5.38
CA THR A 676 -16.12 30.12 5.45
C THR A 676 -16.22 31.16 4.35
N ASN A 677 -17.44 31.36 3.85
CA ASN A 677 -17.76 32.47 2.95
C ASN A 677 -18.94 33.23 3.55
N ALA A 678 -18.80 34.55 3.70
CA ALA A 678 -19.82 35.40 4.35
C ALA A 678 -21.18 35.38 3.63
N GLN A 679 -21.17 35.05 2.33
CA GLN A 679 -22.37 34.80 1.54
C GLN A 679 -22.17 33.52 0.72
N ALA A 680 -22.08 32.40 1.43
CA ALA A 680 -21.91 31.09 0.80
C ALA A 680 -23.14 30.72 -0.05
N VAL A 681 -22.89 30.03 -1.17
CA VAL A 681 -23.95 29.34 -1.89
C VAL A 681 -24.38 28.11 -1.09
N PHE A 682 -25.67 27.76 -1.15
CA PHE A 682 -26.15 26.51 -0.60
C PHE A 682 -25.62 25.34 -1.44
N ASN A 683 -25.04 24.35 -0.77
CA ASN A 683 -24.53 23.13 -1.40
C ASN A 683 -25.39 21.95 -0.98
N GLU A 684 -25.46 20.95 -1.85
CA GLU A 684 -26.16 19.70 -1.60
C GLU A 684 -25.20 18.50 -1.75
N VAL A 685 -25.46 17.46 -0.98
CA VAL A 685 -24.77 16.17 -1.06
C VAL A 685 -25.78 15.07 -1.31
N LYS A 686 -25.54 14.26 -2.35
CA LYS A 686 -26.29 13.04 -2.58
C LYS A 686 -25.54 11.88 -1.95
N LEU A 687 -26.24 11.08 -1.17
CA LEU A 687 -25.66 9.89 -0.55
C LEU A 687 -25.59 8.75 -1.57
N ALA A 688 -24.91 7.67 -1.20
CA ALA A 688 -24.76 6.49 -2.04
C ALA A 688 -24.65 5.23 -1.17
N GLY A 689 -24.80 4.06 -1.80
CA GLY A 689 -24.65 2.76 -1.12
C GLY A 689 -25.80 2.36 -0.19
N LEU A 690 -26.82 3.21 -0.01
CA LEU A 690 -28.00 2.90 0.81
C LEU A 690 -28.95 1.93 0.10
N ASN A 691 -29.83 1.31 0.87
CA ASN A 691 -30.92 0.50 0.34
C ASN A 691 -32.13 1.42 0.02
N LYS A 692 -32.58 1.37 -1.23
CA LYS A 692 -33.69 2.21 -1.72
C LYS A 692 -35.04 1.97 -1.01
N GLU A 693 -35.23 0.81 -0.38
CA GLU A 693 -36.50 0.42 0.24
C GLU A 693 -36.50 0.68 1.76
N PHE A 694 -35.35 1.05 2.34
CA PHE A 694 -35.24 1.29 3.77
C PHE A 694 -35.58 2.73 4.13
N VAL A 695 -36.16 2.89 5.31
CA VAL A 695 -36.27 4.18 6.00
C VAL A 695 -35.14 4.23 7.01
N TYR A 696 -34.36 5.30 6.94
CA TYR A 696 -33.27 5.58 7.85
C TYR A 696 -33.69 6.67 8.83
N GLU A 697 -33.34 6.53 10.10
CA GLU A 697 -33.48 7.54 11.12
C GLU A 697 -32.09 8.08 11.48
N ASP A 698 -31.93 9.40 11.51
CA ASP A 698 -30.77 10.03 12.11
C ASP A 698 -30.79 9.82 13.63
N VAL A 699 -29.73 9.19 14.14
CA VAL A 699 -29.59 8.85 15.55
C VAL A 699 -29.66 10.08 16.45
N GLU A 700 -29.19 11.24 16.00
CA GLU A 700 -29.21 12.47 16.79
C GLU A 700 -30.56 13.20 16.68
N THR A 701 -30.97 13.58 15.47
CA THR A 701 -32.15 14.43 15.26
C THR A 701 -33.49 13.68 15.28
N LYS A 702 -33.46 12.35 15.12
CA LYS A 702 -34.63 11.48 14.94
C LYS A 702 -35.44 11.76 13.66
N GLU A 703 -34.90 12.56 12.76
CA GLU A 703 -35.47 12.75 11.44
C GLU A 703 -35.38 11.46 10.61
N LYS A 704 -36.37 11.27 9.75
CA LYS A 704 -36.53 10.05 8.96
C LYS A 704 -36.42 10.36 7.49
N TYR A 705 -35.65 9.55 6.78
CA TYR A 705 -35.38 9.71 5.37
C TYR A 705 -35.55 8.39 4.64
N TYR A 706 -36.06 8.44 3.41
CA TYR A 706 -36.07 7.25 2.57
C TYR A 706 -34.70 7.08 1.89
N GLY A 707 -34.22 5.84 1.77
CA GLY A 707 -32.91 5.57 1.17
C GLY A 707 -32.81 6.04 -0.28
N ASP A 708 -33.89 5.90 -1.06
CA ASP A 708 -33.96 6.40 -2.43
C ASP A 708 -34.00 7.94 -2.49
N GLU A 709 -34.68 8.60 -1.56
CA GLU A 709 -34.71 10.05 -1.38
C GLU A 709 -33.29 10.60 -1.15
N LEU A 710 -32.56 10.07 -0.16
CA LEU A 710 -31.19 10.49 0.16
C LEU A 710 -30.22 10.31 -1.02
N MET A 711 -30.40 9.26 -1.82
CA MET A 711 -29.55 9.01 -3.00
C MET A 711 -29.96 9.82 -4.23
N THR A 712 -31.24 10.19 -4.35
CA THR A 712 -31.77 10.85 -5.56
C THR A 712 -31.72 12.37 -5.44
N ILE A 713 -32.28 12.92 -4.37
CA ILE A 713 -32.37 14.38 -4.15
C ILE A 713 -31.27 14.88 -3.22
N GLY A 714 -30.81 14.05 -2.28
CA GLY A 714 -29.73 14.42 -1.35
C GLY A 714 -30.20 15.27 -0.17
N MET A 715 -29.23 15.89 0.50
CA MET A 715 -29.41 16.77 1.66
C MET A 715 -28.66 18.08 1.47
N TYR A 716 -29.15 19.15 2.09
CA TYR A 716 -28.37 20.39 2.19
C TYR A 716 -27.15 20.19 3.10
N TYR A 717 -26.05 20.85 2.73
CA TYR A 717 -24.93 21.03 3.65
C TYR A 717 -25.36 21.87 4.85
N PRO A 718 -24.84 21.57 6.05
CA PRO A 718 -25.10 22.36 7.24
C PRO A 718 -24.68 23.82 7.07
N ASP A 719 -25.42 24.73 7.70
CA ASP A 719 -25.02 26.14 7.78
C ASP A 719 -23.90 26.32 8.81
N PHE A 720 -22.69 25.98 8.37
CA PHE A 720 -21.50 26.10 9.20
C PHE A 720 -21.15 27.57 9.44
N TYR A 721 -20.74 27.90 10.67
CA TYR A 721 -20.15 29.19 11.03
C TYR A 721 -18.65 29.03 11.31
N GLY A 722 -17.81 29.83 10.63
CA GLY A 722 -16.35 29.77 10.75
C GLY A 722 -15.67 28.80 9.77
N ASP A 723 -14.33 28.83 9.79
CA ASP A 723 -13.47 27.97 8.99
C ASP A 723 -13.38 26.56 9.60
N TYR A 724 -13.03 25.59 8.75
CA TYR A 724 -12.70 24.21 9.13
C TYR A 724 -13.81 23.54 9.95
N GLN A 725 -15.04 23.64 9.47
CA GLN A 725 -16.21 23.10 10.16
C GLN A 725 -16.59 21.74 9.62
N THR A 726 -17.08 20.87 10.50
CA THR A 726 -17.42 19.48 10.21
C THR A 726 -18.74 19.08 10.88
N GLN A 727 -19.43 18.10 10.30
CA GLN A 727 -20.57 17.42 10.90
C GLN A 727 -20.56 15.95 10.51
N MET A 728 -20.91 15.09 11.47
CA MET A 728 -21.18 13.68 11.27
C MET A 728 -22.69 13.45 11.38
N ILE A 729 -23.26 12.63 10.50
CA ILE A 729 -24.67 12.22 10.54
C ILE A 729 -24.72 10.69 10.55
N HIS A 730 -25.31 10.11 11.60
CA HIS A 730 -25.38 8.67 11.80
C HIS A 730 -26.79 8.18 11.53
N LEU A 731 -26.94 7.41 10.44
CA LEU A 731 -28.21 6.90 9.95
C LEU A 731 -28.37 5.42 10.30
N ARG A 732 -29.51 5.06 10.90
CA ARG A 732 -29.88 3.66 11.19
C ARG A 732 -31.23 3.32 10.59
N LYS A 733 -31.33 2.15 9.97
CA LYS A 733 -32.61 1.60 9.50
C LYS A 733 -33.57 1.43 10.68
N ILE A 734 -34.82 1.83 10.49
CA ILE A 734 -35.94 1.56 11.41
C ILE A 734 -36.91 0.49 10.91
#